data_AF-A0A7W8JUC2-F1
#
_entry.id   AF-A0A7W8JUC2-F1
#
_cell.length_a   1.000
_cell.length_b   1.000
_cell.length_c   1.000
_cell.angle_alpha   90.00
_cell.angle_beta   90.00
_cell.angle_gamma   90.00
#
_symmetry.space_group_name_H-M   'P 1'
#
loop_
_entity.id
_entity.type
_entity.pdbx_description
1 polymer ?
#
loop_
_entity_poly.entity_id
_entity_poly.type
_entity_poly.pdbx_seq_one_letter_code
_entity_poly.pdbx_strand_id
1 'polypeptide(L)'
;MKVPLQGMTEYQGNPTHATMRVDYLARLEDGVGTAAPAYLEFFAGAEDLADKVWRDDHVRTDAAQLLVTPANAHPVPMRVTETFYYDDRPAVEQTYERWSSPTNLDGTVHDYTQPQKVFSPAGVPLTFQAAADLIGAGGNVLVQVGERLGELNGVLADIEQSQADVSAVLGVASSAVKVSQAVGQLIPVLENLFESAPTEGITLFDTSGSTAAAYGFAIGPRAPFEQFTVSLKPHGGRLTTLRLLLRNTNKAGAVLYDKTYIVDVADGALQRIPLVLTQLTGDGTIPLWAELRGNVPIGISYAINTLFPTSGGYPAFAYTNVTTPAVLSPLTDFGGGQASYTPWFQTVKRNFDAGSVGPTASWLALMNTAMSNPVSLLPRFGLLESAMAAQVGNDTLPYDTAYDVLVAAVNNNYGFGFPVGVRQGFNLVEFAIVAFQAIKIPTFVKVRFRENDSAGAILGETQVFINPRLGIRKTVRALFPAVILNAAGLPLWLEFTADGFLGYVGQYGTIGQPYAAPLAKYINVALASPQLANGASYPTSVFAAQGTLWARFGTASTTLKGFAPTGELASAVQAMFDTNAYWRPALNLTTLYAAEGVPCEVFFQNILRGPGDYTDYAFDLFSPSFTQVDSNVHYGNRHWSWTPTTAQAAAGDKTLTLNIRRNGVDLVTASIPIRVSPLSRGTSTPRKVLAIADSLTDHGRYMSRFLWRTQQAGDPLDVVSLGTRAGSVPWTTDVGLPAVKTEGWSGKTVAYHYSDPASNFTFAADGNPNGTIFDFARYLSTNSFSMVADDLVYFALGTNDIGAPANDSIARHVINQMFVQLDAMMANIRAAVPNINIGIVQIIPAANVMWQRQRNRARAIYLEMINAKYGGREGERIYVIPMGHALDCDNAFPWNNRSLSPWSAQTSKSVTDTIHPVPQTTPVSDVGGYGYDQMGDALYAFAKWLWRA
;
A
#
# COMPACT_ATOMS: atom_id res chain seq x y z
N MET A 1 -9.94 -37.20 18.78
CA MET A 1 -9.12 -37.47 17.56
C MET A 1 -9.97 -37.14 16.33
N LYS A 2 -9.53 -36.38 15.32
CA LYS A 2 -10.34 -36.13 14.10
C LYS A 2 -9.97 -37.15 13.02
N VAL A 3 -10.83 -38.14 12.80
CA VAL A 3 -10.66 -39.13 11.73
C VAL A 3 -11.69 -38.84 10.63
N PRO A 4 -11.27 -38.57 9.38
CA PRO A 4 -12.21 -38.39 8.27
C PRO A 4 -12.93 -39.72 7.96
N LEU A 5 -14.25 -39.65 7.75
CA LEU A 5 -15.09 -40.78 7.34
C LEU A 5 -14.70 -41.25 5.94
N GLN A 6 -14.14 -42.47 5.81
CA GLN A 6 -13.74 -43.02 4.51
C GLN A 6 -14.88 -43.79 3.82
N GLY A 7 -15.78 -44.43 4.57
CA GLY A 7 -16.85 -45.21 3.95
C GLY A 7 -17.90 -44.39 3.20
N MET A 8 -18.14 -43.13 3.57
CA MET A 8 -19.24 -42.33 3.01
C MET A 8 -19.08 -41.91 1.54
N THR A 9 -17.86 -41.89 0.99
CA THR A 9 -17.67 -41.38 -0.39
C THR A 9 -18.30 -42.26 -1.47
N GLU A 10 -18.68 -43.51 -1.15
CA GLU A 10 -19.26 -44.44 -2.11
C GLU A 10 -20.76 -44.72 -1.94
N TYR A 11 -21.43 -44.22 -0.89
CA TYR A 11 -22.83 -44.59 -0.61
C TYR A 11 -23.84 -43.45 -0.83
N GLN A 12 -24.88 -43.73 -1.64
CA GLN A 12 -26.00 -42.81 -1.86
C GLN A 12 -27.03 -42.94 -0.72
N GLY A 13 -27.12 -41.93 0.15
CA GLY A 13 -28.18 -41.73 1.14
C GLY A 13 -27.68 -41.08 2.45
N ASN A 14 -28.59 -40.60 3.31
CA ASN A 14 -28.27 -39.92 4.56
C ASN A 14 -28.41 -40.90 5.75
N PRO A 15 -27.31 -41.42 6.34
CA PRO A 15 -27.40 -42.25 7.54
C PRO A 15 -27.90 -41.43 8.74
N THR A 16 -28.68 -42.06 9.62
CA THR A 16 -29.21 -41.39 10.82
C THR A 16 -28.24 -41.42 11.98
N HIS A 17 -27.40 -42.44 12.05
CA HIS A 17 -26.24 -42.53 12.93
C HIS A 17 -25.22 -43.53 12.38
N ALA A 18 -23.99 -43.47 12.89
CA ALA A 18 -22.95 -44.43 12.57
C ALA A 18 -22.19 -44.86 13.82
N THR A 19 -21.66 -46.08 13.81
CA THR A 19 -20.71 -46.57 14.81
C THR A 19 -19.37 -46.89 14.15
N MET A 20 -18.28 -46.67 14.86
CA MET A 20 -16.95 -47.10 14.44
C MET A 20 -16.32 -47.91 15.56
N ARG A 21 -15.98 -49.16 15.25
CA ARG A 21 -15.23 -50.04 16.14
C ARG A 21 -13.80 -50.16 15.65
N VAL A 22 -12.84 -49.98 16.54
CA VAL A 22 -11.41 -50.13 16.27
C VAL A 22 -10.88 -51.26 17.13
N ASP A 23 -10.62 -52.42 16.53
CA ASP A 23 -9.95 -53.54 17.19
C ASP A 23 -8.43 -53.38 17.10
N TYR A 24 -7.74 -53.54 18.22
CA TYR A 24 -6.28 -53.49 18.30
C TYR A 24 -5.73 -54.54 19.27
N LEU A 25 -4.49 -54.95 19.04
CA LEU A 25 -3.77 -55.87 19.92
C LEU A 25 -3.00 -55.07 20.97
N ALA A 26 -3.51 -55.03 22.20
CA ALA A 26 -2.80 -54.42 23.32
C ALA A 26 -1.80 -55.42 23.92
N ARG A 27 -0.53 -55.02 24.07
CA ARG A 27 0.42 -55.70 24.95
C ARG A 27 0.45 -54.95 26.28
N LEU A 28 0.32 -55.68 27.39
CA LEU A 28 0.55 -55.12 28.73
C LEU A 28 2.04 -54.79 28.89
N GLU A 29 2.35 -53.70 29.59
CA GLU A 29 3.69 -53.09 29.70
C GLU A 29 4.79 -53.97 30.34
N ASP A 30 4.48 -55.18 30.81
CA ASP A 30 5.47 -56.06 31.44
C ASP A 30 6.24 -56.98 30.47
N GLY A 31 5.89 -56.97 29.19
CA GLY A 31 6.64 -57.68 28.14
C GLY A 31 6.53 -59.21 28.17
N VAL A 32 5.66 -59.81 28.99
CA VAL A 32 5.56 -61.28 29.13
C VAL A 32 4.13 -61.85 28.94
N GLY A 33 3.11 -61.03 28.70
CA GLY A 33 1.74 -61.50 28.41
C GLY A 33 1.42 -61.74 26.92
N THR A 34 0.65 -62.80 26.61
CA THR A 34 -0.05 -62.97 25.32
C THR A 34 -1.00 -61.79 25.08
N ALA A 35 -0.91 -61.15 23.91
CA ALA A 35 -1.74 -59.99 23.55
C ALA A 35 -3.23 -60.34 23.66
N ALA A 36 -3.98 -59.58 24.47
CA ALA A 36 -5.42 -59.67 24.53
C ALA A 36 -6.03 -58.69 23.50
N PRO A 37 -7.01 -59.12 22.69
CA PRO A 37 -7.72 -58.20 21.81
C PRO A 37 -8.50 -57.18 22.65
N ALA A 38 -8.28 -55.90 22.38
CA ALA A 38 -9.03 -54.79 22.95
C ALA A 38 -9.70 -54.01 21.81
N TYR A 39 -10.80 -53.33 22.10
CA TYR A 39 -11.51 -52.51 21.11
C TYR A 39 -11.95 -51.18 21.69
N LEU A 40 -12.03 -50.17 20.82
CA LEU A 40 -12.64 -48.86 21.09
C LEU A 40 -13.86 -48.70 20.18
N GLU A 41 -14.98 -48.25 20.72
CA GLU A 41 -16.20 -47.94 19.95
C GLU A 41 -16.52 -46.45 20.03
N PHE A 42 -16.83 -45.86 18.87
CA PHE A 42 -17.22 -44.47 18.69
C PHE A 42 -18.62 -44.40 18.08
N PHE A 43 -19.39 -43.38 18.44
CA PHE A 43 -20.75 -43.14 17.96
C PHE A 43 -20.84 -41.73 17.34
N ALA A 44 -21.46 -41.61 16.17
CA ALA A 44 -21.71 -40.34 15.49
C ALA A 44 -23.20 -40.19 15.20
N GLY A 45 -23.78 -39.06 15.62
CA GLY A 45 -25.16 -38.71 15.31
C GLY A 45 -25.32 -38.05 13.93
N ALA A 46 -26.57 -37.86 13.49
CA ALA A 46 -26.89 -37.25 12.19
C ALA A 46 -26.18 -35.89 11.93
N GLU A 47 -25.98 -35.08 12.97
CA GLU A 47 -25.29 -33.79 12.86
C GLU A 47 -23.78 -33.95 12.58
N ASP A 48 -23.12 -34.93 13.19
CA ASP A 48 -21.71 -35.23 12.97
C ASP A 48 -21.45 -35.81 11.56
N LEU A 49 -22.43 -36.57 11.07
CA LEU A 49 -22.42 -37.19 9.74
C LEU A 49 -22.52 -36.15 8.61
N ALA A 50 -23.23 -35.03 8.84
CA ALA A 50 -23.30 -33.92 7.88
C ALA A 50 -21.94 -33.23 7.69
N ASP A 51 -21.14 -33.15 8.75
CA ASP A 51 -19.79 -32.56 8.73
C ASP A 51 -18.70 -33.54 8.27
N LYS A 52 -19.03 -34.82 8.11
CA LYS A 52 -18.11 -35.92 7.74
C LYS A 52 -16.96 -36.13 8.74
N VAL A 53 -17.19 -35.91 10.04
CA VAL A 53 -16.16 -36.07 11.09
C VAL A 53 -16.71 -36.81 12.31
N TRP A 54 -15.96 -37.77 12.84
CA TRP A 54 -16.24 -38.37 14.16
C TRP A 54 -15.91 -37.36 15.28
N ARG A 55 -16.90 -36.98 16.11
CA ARG A 55 -16.70 -36.12 17.29
C ARG A 55 -16.65 -36.97 18.58
N ASP A 56 -15.90 -36.49 19.56
CA ASP A 56 -15.42 -37.23 20.73
C ASP A 56 -16.28 -36.90 21.95
N ASP A 57 -17.60 -36.91 21.76
CA ASP A 57 -18.50 -36.28 22.73
C ASP A 57 -19.09 -37.33 23.69
N HIS A 58 -19.01 -38.63 23.36
CA HIS A 58 -19.69 -39.73 24.06
C HIS A 58 -18.80 -40.97 24.26
N VAL A 59 -17.59 -40.80 24.81
CA VAL A 59 -16.84 -41.96 25.34
C VAL A 59 -17.48 -42.40 26.67
N ARG A 60 -18.20 -43.52 26.67
CA ARG A 60 -18.47 -44.27 27.90
C ARG A 60 -17.13 -44.78 28.41
N THR A 61 -16.68 -44.19 29.52
CA THR A 61 -15.43 -44.50 30.22
C THR A 61 -15.27 -45.99 30.51
N ASP A 62 -14.17 -46.58 30.03
CA ASP A 62 -13.30 -47.55 30.70
C ASP A 62 -11.97 -47.74 29.93
N ALA A 63 -11.45 -46.67 29.29
CA ALA A 63 -10.18 -46.73 28.59
C ALA A 63 -9.03 -46.32 29.53
N ALA A 64 -8.27 -47.31 30.00
CA ALA A 64 -6.94 -47.11 30.55
C ALA A 64 -6.12 -46.25 29.58
N GLN A 65 -5.51 -45.17 30.07
CA GLN A 65 -4.64 -44.32 29.29
C GLN A 65 -3.49 -45.15 28.72
N LEU A 66 -3.49 -45.33 27.39
CA LEU A 66 -2.42 -46.00 26.68
C LEU A 66 -1.19 -45.08 26.64
N LEU A 67 -0.38 -45.09 27.70
CA LEU A 67 0.93 -44.45 27.73
C LEU A 67 1.89 -45.27 26.87
N VAL A 68 2.22 -44.79 25.67
CA VAL A 68 3.32 -45.34 24.88
C VAL A 68 4.56 -44.51 25.18
N THR A 69 5.56 -45.12 25.83
CA THR A 69 6.85 -44.45 26.04
C THR A 69 7.63 -44.33 24.71
N PRO A 70 8.39 -43.24 24.48
CA PRO A 70 8.74 -42.79 23.13
C PRO A 70 9.81 -43.63 22.40
N ALA A 71 10.37 -44.65 23.04
CA ALA A 71 11.63 -45.21 22.57
C ALA A 71 11.50 -46.28 21.48
N ASN A 72 10.34 -46.94 21.27
CA ASN A 72 10.18 -48.02 20.29
C ASN A 72 8.72 -48.19 19.78
N ALA A 73 8.10 -47.15 19.24
CA ALA A 73 6.76 -47.27 18.65
C ALA A 73 6.84 -47.87 17.24
N HIS A 74 6.48 -49.15 17.08
CA HIS A 74 6.22 -49.75 15.77
C HIS A 74 4.74 -49.52 15.36
N PRO A 75 4.44 -49.29 14.07
CA PRO A 75 3.07 -49.27 13.58
C PRO A 75 2.37 -50.58 13.93
N VAL A 76 1.20 -50.50 14.57
CA VAL A 76 0.37 -51.69 14.85
C VAL A 76 -0.79 -51.68 13.87
N PRO A 77 -1.08 -52.80 13.17
CA PRO A 77 -2.26 -52.89 12.33
C PRO A 77 -3.50 -52.85 13.23
N MET A 78 -4.43 -51.96 12.91
CA MET A 78 -5.73 -51.84 13.54
C MET A 78 -6.80 -52.25 12.53
N ARG A 79 -7.81 -53.01 12.98
CA ARG A 79 -8.97 -53.32 12.16
C ARG A 79 -10.08 -52.35 12.53
N VAL A 80 -10.56 -51.58 11.56
CA VAL A 80 -11.62 -50.59 11.74
C VAL A 80 -12.88 -51.09 11.05
N THR A 81 -13.98 -51.14 11.79
CA THR A 81 -15.31 -51.48 11.28
C THR A 81 -16.21 -50.26 11.46
N GLU A 82 -16.69 -49.68 10.36
CA GLU A 82 -17.68 -48.61 10.34
C GLU A 82 -19.04 -49.19 9.98
N THR A 83 -20.07 -48.91 10.78
CA THR A 83 -21.45 -49.35 10.53
C THR A 83 -22.36 -48.13 10.41
N PHE A 84 -23.02 -47.97 9.27
CA PHE A 84 -23.94 -46.87 8.98
C PHE A 84 -25.38 -47.36 9.06
N TYR A 85 -26.19 -46.70 9.89
CA TYR A 85 -27.59 -47.03 10.09
C TYR A 85 -28.48 -46.05 9.32
N TYR A 86 -29.52 -46.57 8.68
CA TYR A 86 -30.49 -45.81 7.90
C TYR A 86 -31.90 -46.14 8.40
N ASP A 87 -32.82 -45.18 8.30
CA ASP A 87 -34.21 -45.40 8.70
C ASP A 87 -34.99 -46.25 7.68
N ASP A 88 -34.57 -46.22 6.41
CA ASP A 88 -35.29 -46.79 5.27
C ASP A 88 -34.66 -48.06 4.69
N ARG A 89 -33.51 -48.50 5.22
CA ARG A 89 -32.80 -49.70 4.75
C ARG A 89 -31.90 -50.31 5.84
N PRO A 90 -31.50 -51.59 5.70
CA PRO A 90 -30.60 -52.24 6.64
C PRO A 90 -29.28 -51.49 6.81
N ALA A 91 -28.67 -51.63 7.99
CA ALA A 91 -27.36 -51.06 8.26
C ALA A 91 -26.30 -51.60 7.29
N VAL A 92 -25.37 -50.75 6.88
CA VAL A 92 -24.26 -51.10 6.01
C VAL A 92 -22.98 -51.10 6.83
N GLU A 93 -22.31 -52.25 6.90
CA GLU A 93 -21.05 -52.42 7.60
C GLU A 93 -19.88 -52.49 6.62
N GLN A 94 -18.83 -51.71 6.87
CA GLN A 94 -17.59 -51.74 6.11
C GLN A 94 -16.43 -51.94 7.07
N THR A 95 -15.61 -52.95 6.79
CA THR A 95 -14.41 -53.24 7.59
C THR A 95 -13.15 -53.07 6.75
N TYR A 96 -12.19 -52.31 7.25
CA TYR A 96 -10.90 -52.08 6.60
C TYR A 96 -9.75 -52.11 7.60
N GLU A 97 -8.54 -52.47 7.15
CA GLU A 97 -7.34 -52.46 7.97
C GLU A 97 -6.60 -51.14 7.79
N ARG A 98 -6.17 -50.54 8.91
CA ARG A 98 -5.40 -49.31 8.93
C ARG A 98 -4.20 -49.44 9.86
N TRP A 99 -3.06 -48.96 9.41
CA TRP A 99 -1.86 -48.88 10.25
C TRP A 99 -1.89 -47.59 11.08
N SER A 100 -1.73 -47.69 12.40
CA SER A 100 -1.56 -46.51 13.24
C SER A 100 -0.19 -45.89 12.96
N SER A 101 -0.17 -44.59 12.65
CA SER A 101 1.07 -43.80 12.66
C SER A 101 1.14 -43.10 14.02
N PRO A 102 2.22 -43.28 14.81
CA PRO A 102 2.32 -42.62 16.10
C PRO A 102 2.48 -41.11 15.88
N THR A 103 1.46 -40.34 16.24
CA THR A 103 1.58 -38.89 16.45
C THR A 103 1.95 -38.62 17.90
N ASN A 104 3.02 -37.86 18.12
CA ASN A 104 3.32 -37.31 19.44
C ASN A 104 2.26 -36.24 19.81
N LEU A 105 2.12 -35.98 21.11
CA LEU A 105 1.18 -35.00 21.69
C LEU A 105 1.34 -33.56 21.18
N ASP A 106 2.39 -33.24 20.40
CA ASP A 106 2.67 -31.92 19.84
C ASP A 106 2.20 -31.75 18.37
N GLY A 107 1.59 -32.77 17.76
CA GLY A 107 0.90 -32.63 16.47
C GLY A 107 1.79 -32.55 15.23
N THR A 108 3.09 -32.85 15.33
CA THR A 108 3.95 -33.00 14.15
C THR A 108 3.80 -34.38 13.50
N VAL A 109 3.45 -34.42 12.22
CA VAL A 109 3.41 -35.63 11.38
C VAL A 109 4.80 -35.85 10.78
N HIS A 110 5.45 -36.96 11.11
CA HIS A 110 6.64 -37.41 10.38
C HIS A 110 6.22 -38.25 9.17
N ASP A 111 6.65 -37.85 7.98
CA ASP A 111 6.53 -38.62 6.74
C ASP A 111 7.61 -39.72 6.72
N TYR A 112 7.20 -40.99 6.83
CA TYR A 112 8.09 -42.15 6.83
C TYR A 112 8.23 -42.82 5.44
N THR A 113 8.01 -42.07 4.35
CA THR A 113 8.20 -42.60 2.99
C THR A 113 9.65 -42.60 2.49
N GLN A 114 10.63 -42.21 3.30
CA GLN A 114 12.05 -42.32 2.91
C GLN A 114 12.76 -43.51 3.56
N PRO A 115 13.52 -44.33 2.80
CA PRO A 115 14.26 -45.44 3.35
C PRO A 115 15.45 -44.94 4.17
N GLN A 116 15.34 -45.03 5.49
CA GLN A 116 16.50 -44.86 6.36
C GLN A 116 17.29 -46.17 6.45
N LYS A 117 18.36 -46.25 5.64
CA LYS A 117 19.66 -46.89 5.94
C LYS A 117 20.54 -46.83 4.68
N VAL A 118 21.60 -46.02 4.72
CA VAL A 118 22.67 -46.09 3.71
C VAL A 118 23.64 -47.18 4.14
N PHE A 119 23.67 -48.27 3.38
CA PHE A 119 24.69 -49.30 3.50
C PHE A 119 25.83 -48.98 2.53
N SER A 120 27.05 -49.42 2.84
CA SER A 120 28.09 -49.48 1.81
C SER A 120 27.68 -50.47 0.70
N PRO A 121 28.34 -50.47 -0.48
CA PRO A 121 28.11 -51.51 -1.50
C PRO A 121 28.32 -52.96 -1.02
N ALA A 122 28.95 -53.14 0.15
CA ALA A 122 29.17 -54.43 0.81
C ALA A 122 28.17 -54.73 1.96
N GLY A 123 27.13 -53.92 2.16
CA GLY A 123 26.03 -54.23 3.10
C GLY A 123 26.33 -53.99 4.59
N VAL A 124 27.39 -53.24 4.92
CA VAL A 124 27.72 -52.92 6.32
C VAL A 124 27.15 -51.54 6.71
N PRO A 125 26.51 -51.38 7.89
CA PRO A 125 26.03 -50.08 8.36
C PRO A 125 27.19 -49.11 8.61
N LEU A 126 27.14 -47.92 8.00
CA LEU A 126 28.16 -46.89 8.20
C LEU A 126 27.87 -46.06 9.45
N THR A 127 28.93 -45.70 10.18
CA THR A 127 28.84 -44.75 11.31
C THR A 127 28.67 -43.31 10.78
N PHE A 128 28.10 -42.43 11.60
CA PHE A 128 27.81 -41.03 11.24
C PHE A 128 29.06 -40.26 10.75
N GLN A 129 30.23 -40.60 11.27
CA GLN A 129 31.51 -40.01 10.87
C GLN A 129 31.92 -40.43 9.44
N ALA A 130 31.70 -41.70 9.06
CA ALA A 130 32.03 -42.20 7.72
C ALA A 130 31.08 -41.65 6.64
N ALA A 131 29.83 -41.31 7.00
CA ALA A 131 28.90 -40.62 6.11
C ALA A 131 29.29 -39.14 5.89
N ALA A 132 29.82 -38.48 6.93
CA ALA A 132 30.33 -37.12 6.83
C ALA A 132 31.60 -37.03 5.95
N ASP A 133 32.48 -38.02 6.04
CA ASP A 133 33.70 -38.07 5.24
C ASP A 133 33.42 -38.33 3.74
N LEU A 134 32.32 -39.01 3.41
CA LEU A 134 31.87 -39.20 2.02
C LEU A 134 31.27 -37.93 1.41
N ILE A 135 30.60 -37.11 2.24
CA ILE A 135 30.04 -35.81 1.83
C ILE A 135 31.15 -34.76 1.69
N GLY A 136 32.23 -34.87 2.47
CA GLY A 136 33.41 -34.00 2.37
C GLY A 136 34.22 -34.16 1.08
N ALA A 137 34.07 -35.27 0.35
CA ALA A 137 34.80 -35.54 -0.89
C ALA A 137 34.10 -35.05 -2.18
N GLY A 138 32.86 -34.57 -2.10
CA GLY A 138 32.07 -34.10 -3.25
C GLY A 138 31.93 -32.59 -3.29
N GLY A 139 32.92 -31.89 -3.87
CA GLY A 139 32.87 -30.45 -4.07
C GLY A 139 31.74 -30.03 -5.02
N ASN A 140 30.75 -29.29 -4.51
CA ASN A 140 29.88 -28.43 -5.35
C ASN A 140 29.15 -27.30 -4.60
N VAL A 141 29.32 -27.16 -3.28
CA VAL A 141 28.73 -26.03 -2.53
C VAL A 141 29.66 -24.80 -2.50
N LEU A 142 30.98 -25.00 -2.59
CA LEU A 142 31.95 -23.90 -2.63
C LEU A 142 31.99 -23.16 -3.98
N VAL A 143 31.57 -23.82 -5.08
CA VAL A 143 31.52 -23.20 -6.42
C VAL A 143 30.39 -22.16 -6.50
N GLN A 144 29.21 -22.46 -5.96
CA GLN A 144 28.08 -21.51 -5.96
C GLN A 144 28.30 -20.30 -5.04
N VAL A 145 29.06 -20.46 -3.96
CA VAL A 145 29.48 -19.34 -3.11
C VAL A 145 30.56 -18.50 -3.82
N GLY A 146 31.48 -19.14 -4.55
CA GLY A 146 32.47 -18.47 -5.38
C GLY A 146 31.86 -17.67 -6.54
N GLU A 147 30.85 -18.22 -7.21
CA GLU A 147 30.11 -17.55 -8.29
C GLU A 147 29.31 -16.35 -7.76
N ARG A 148 28.62 -16.49 -6.63
CA ARG A 148 27.92 -15.36 -5.99
C ARG A 148 28.86 -14.30 -5.42
N LEU A 149 30.06 -14.67 -4.95
CA LEU A 149 31.10 -13.71 -4.59
C LEU A 149 31.70 -13.02 -5.82
N GLY A 150 31.80 -13.73 -6.96
CA GLY A 150 32.18 -13.16 -8.25
C GLY A 150 31.18 -12.13 -8.76
N GLU A 151 29.88 -12.42 -8.67
CA GLU A 151 28.80 -11.48 -9.00
C GLU A 151 28.81 -10.25 -8.07
N LEU A 152 29.05 -10.44 -6.76
CA LEU A 152 29.16 -9.34 -5.81
C LEU A 152 30.38 -8.45 -6.10
N ASN A 153 31.52 -9.05 -6.48
CA ASN A 153 32.72 -8.32 -6.88
C ASN A 153 32.51 -7.58 -8.21
N GLY A 154 31.72 -8.12 -9.14
CA GLY A 154 31.31 -7.43 -10.37
C GLY A 154 30.46 -6.19 -10.09
N VAL A 155 29.48 -6.30 -9.19
CA VAL A 155 28.66 -5.16 -8.75
C VAL A 155 29.51 -4.08 -8.06
N LEU A 156 30.50 -4.48 -7.25
CA LEU A 156 31.44 -3.54 -6.63
C LEU A 156 32.31 -2.84 -7.68
N ALA A 157 32.81 -3.56 -8.69
CA ALA A 157 33.59 -2.98 -9.79
C ALA A 157 32.76 -2.01 -10.66
N ASP A 158 31.49 -2.32 -10.94
CA ASP A 158 30.59 -1.45 -11.69
C ASP A 158 30.23 -0.16 -10.91
N ILE A 159 30.14 -0.26 -9.58
CA ILE A 159 29.98 0.90 -8.69
C ILE A 159 31.25 1.75 -8.70
N GLU A 160 32.44 1.15 -8.62
CA GLU A 160 33.71 1.85 -8.68
C GLU A 160 33.94 2.52 -10.06
N GLN A 161 33.57 1.86 -11.15
CA GLN A 161 33.63 2.42 -12.51
C GLN A 161 32.63 3.56 -12.69
N SER A 162 31.40 3.41 -12.22
CA SER A 162 30.40 4.49 -12.23
C SER A 162 30.85 5.69 -11.39
N GLN A 163 31.58 5.47 -10.30
CA GLN A 163 32.18 6.53 -9.47
C GLN A 163 33.34 7.23 -10.18
N ALA A 164 34.18 6.49 -10.90
CA ALA A 164 35.25 7.04 -11.72
C ALA A 164 34.70 7.90 -12.86
N ASP A 165 33.64 7.44 -13.52
CA ASP A 165 32.99 8.14 -14.63
C ASP A 165 32.30 9.42 -14.17
N VAL A 166 31.59 9.39 -13.04
CA VAL A 166 30.97 10.59 -12.44
C VAL A 166 32.02 11.60 -11.98
N SER A 167 33.13 11.15 -11.41
CA SER A 167 34.24 12.03 -11.01
C SER A 167 34.95 12.66 -12.22
N ALA A 168 35.08 11.91 -13.31
CA ALA A 168 35.65 12.39 -14.57
C ALA A 168 34.74 13.40 -15.29
N VAL A 169 33.41 13.21 -15.23
CA VAL A 169 32.43 14.11 -15.85
C VAL A 169 32.29 15.44 -15.09
N LEU A 170 32.42 15.43 -13.75
CA LEU A 170 32.14 16.62 -12.94
C LEU A 170 33.37 17.44 -12.55
N GLY A 171 34.60 16.91 -12.71
CA GLY A 171 35.83 17.67 -12.47
C GLY A 171 35.99 18.23 -11.04
N VAL A 172 35.29 17.68 -10.05
CA VAL A 172 35.28 18.19 -8.66
C VAL A 172 36.24 17.37 -7.79
N ALA A 173 37.05 18.06 -6.98
CA ALA A 173 37.98 17.44 -6.06
C ALA A 173 37.27 16.50 -5.07
N SER A 174 37.93 15.37 -4.76
CA SER A 174 37.45 14.23 -3.97
C SER A 174 36.92 14.54 -2.56
N SER A 175 37.15 15.75 -2.04
CA SER A 175 36.61 16.21 -0.76
C SER A 175 35.12 16.56 -0.79
N ALA A 176 34.56 16.95 -1.94
CA ALA A 176 33.12 17.24 -2.07
C ALA A 176 32.26 15.96 -2.11
N VAL A 177 32.83 14.85 -2.62
CA VAL A 177 32.19 13.53 -2.69
C VAL A 177 32.01 12.90 -1.29
N LYS A 178 32.86 13.25 -0.32
CA LYS A 178 32.73 12.76 1.07
C LYS A 178 31.53 13.37 1.81
N VAL A 179 31.10 14.58 1.43
CA VAL A 179 29.91 15.22 2.00
C VAL A 179 28.62 14.64 1.40
N SER A 180 28.61 14.28 0.11
CA SER A 180 27.48 13.55 -0.48
C SER A 180 27.39 12.09 0.00
N GLN A 181 28.52 11.45 0.33
CA GLN A 181 28.56 10.13 0.99
C GLN A 181 27.93 10.15 2.39
N ALA A 182 28.19 11.18 3.20
CA ALA A 182 27.58 11.31 4.53
C ALA A 182 26.05 11.49 4.43
N VAL A 183 25.57 12.22 3.43
CA VAL A 183 24.13 12.43 3.18
C VAL A 183 23.48 11.19 2.54
N GLY A 184 24.17 10.49 1.64
CA GLY A 184 23.70 9.29 0.97
C GLY A 184 23.62 8.04 1.87
N GLN A 185 24.48 7.94 2.88
CA GLN A 185 24.39 6.86 3.89
C GLN A 185 23.31 7.10 4.97
N LEU A 186 22.81 8.33 5.09
CA LEU A 186 21.73 8.69 6.03
C LEU A 186 20.33 8.38 5.47
N ILE A 187 20.17 8.29 4.15
CA ILE A 187 18.86 8.11 3.48
C ILE A 187 18.26 6.71 3.71
N PRO A 188 19.00 5.58 3.57
CA PRO A 188 18.44 4.25 3.83
C PRO A 188 18.13 3.98 5.32
N VAL A 189 18.75 4.75 6.22
CA VAL A 189 18.56 4.65 7.67
C VAL A 189 17.30 5.40 8.12
N LEU A 190 16.95 6.50 7.45
CA LEU A 190 15.72 7.25 7.70
C LEU A 190 14.48 6.56 7.09
N GLU A 191 14.63 5.86 5.96
CA GLU A 191 13.52 5.16 5.31
C GLU A 191 13.08 3.88 6.05
N ASN A 192 13.99 3.18 6.73
CA ASN A 192 13.66 2.00 7.56
C ASN A 192 12.98 2.35 8.91
N LEU A 193 12.95 3.63 9.30
CA LEU A 193 12.41 4.05 10.60
C LEU A 193 10.89 4.32 10.59
N PHE A 194 10.24 4.33 9.43
CA PHE A 194 8.83 4.75 9.29
C PHE A 194 7.84 3.66 8.86
N GLU A 195 8.27 2.45 8.53
CA GLU A 195 7.34 1.38 8.10
C GLU A 195 7.63 0.03 8.76
N SER A 196 7.40 -0.08 10.08
CA SER A 196 6.79 -1.27 10.71
C SER A 196 6.78 -1.18 12.25
N ALA A 197 5.59 -0.97 12.83
CA ALA A 197 5.22 -1.54 14.13
C ALA A 197 3.70 -1.48 14.31
N PRO A 198 2.99 -2.60 14.54
CA PRO A 198 1.74 -2.56 15.27
C PRO A 198 2.06 -2.33 16.75
N THR A 199 1.35 -1.38 17.36
CA THR A 199 1.05 -1.21 18.80
C THR A 199 2.03 -1.70 19.87
N GLU A 200 2.46 -0.74 20.70
CA GLU A 200 3.07 -0.85 22.04
C GLU A 200 4.57 -1.20 22.11
N GLY A 201 5.40 -0.16 22.02
CA GLY A 201 6.81 -0.18 22.44
C GLY A 201 7.67 0.75 21.59
N ILE A 202 8.14 1.86 22.16
CA ILE A 202 9.16 2.71 21.51
C ILE A 202 10.52 2.04 21.73
N THR A 203 11.16 1.56 20.67
CA THR A 203 12.56 1.09 20.69
C THR A 203 13.46 2.19 20.14
N LEU A 204 14.38 2.72 20.96
CA LEU A 204 15.48 3.57 20.52
C LEU A 204 16.72 2.70 20.35
N PHE A 205 17.33 2.69 19.16
CA PHE A 205 18.66 2.13 18.93
C PHE A 205 19.70 3.26 19.08
N ASP A 206 20.67 3.09 19.97
CA ASP A 206 21.95 3.79 19.86
C ASP A 206 22.84 2.97 18.93
N THR A 207 23.00 3.42 17.69
CA THR A 207 23.93 2.83 16.70
C THR A 207 25.27 3.54 16.68
N SER A 208 25.53 4.49 17.58
CA SER A 208 26.87 5.03 17.74
C SER A 208 27.73 3.95 18.40
N GLY A 209 28.79 3.50 17.73
CA GLY A 209 29.72 2.47 18.21
C GLY A 209 30.54 2.88 19.44
N SER A 210 29.90 3.45 20.46
CA SER A 210 30.53 3.81 21.72
C SER A 210 30.72 2.54 22.57
N THR A 211 31.95 2.03 22.57
CA THR A 211 32.42 0.91 23.40
C THR A 211 32.70 1.38 24.83
N ALA A 212 31.74 2.06 25.45
CA ALA A 212 31.88 2.51 26.82
C ALA A 212 31.62 1.35 27.81
N ALA A 213 32.53 1.14 28.76
CA ALA A 213 32.33 0.24 29.89
C ALA A 213 31.24 0.72 30.88
N ALA A 214 30.67 1.91 30.64
CA ALA A 214 29.64 2.53 31.47
C ALA A 214 28.61 3.26 30.60
N TYR A 215 27.32 2.99 30.82
CA TYR A 215 26.19 3.69 30.20
C TYR A 215 25.37 4.41 31.26
N GLY A 216 24.95 5.65 31.00
CA GLY A 216 24.14 6.40 31.95
C GLY A 216 22.90 7.03 31.32
N PHE A 217 21.79 7.05 32.07
CA PHE A 217 20.51 7.61 31.63
C PHE A 217 19.72 8.18 32.81
N ALA A 218 18.85 9.14 32.53
CA ALA A 218 17.96 9.72 33.54
C ALA A 218 16.68 8.86 33.71
N ILE A 219 16.29 8.63 34.96
CA ILE A 219 15.01 8.07 35.36
C ILE A 219 14.17 9.25 35.88
N GLY A 220 13.05 9.54 35.21
CA GLY A 220 12.17 10.65 35.60
C GLY A 220 11.65 10.50 37.05
N PRO A 221 11.21 11.60 37.68
CA PRO A 221 10.64 11.56 39.03
C PRO A 221 9.44 10.61 39.04
N ARG A 222 9.52 9.55 39.86
CA ARG A 222 8.51 8.48 39.95
C ARG A 222 8.26 8.10 41.41
N ALA A 223 7.08 7.53 41.66
CA ALA A 223 6.75 6.85 42.91
C ALA A 223 7.77 5.72 43.21
N PRO A 224 7.87 5.23 44.46
CA PRO A 224 8.81 4.16 44.83
C PRO A 224 8.66 2.95 43.90
N PHE A 225 9.78 2.42 43.41
CA PHE A 225 9.80 1.21 42.58
C PHE A 225 10.81 0.21 43.13
N GLU A 226 10.41 -1.06 43.21
CA GLU A 226 11.21 -2.14 43.83
C GLU A 226 12.06 -2.91 42.81
N GLN A 227 11.71 -2.81 41.53
CA GLN A 227 12.38 -3.54 40.45
C GLN A 227 12.35 -2.75 39.14
N PHE A 228 13.45 -2.79 38.39
CA PHE A 228 13.46 -2.41 36.98
C PHE A 228 14.23 -3.42 36.15
N THR A 229 13.82 -3.64 34.90
CA THR A 229 14.44 -4.62 34.00
C THR A 229 15.17 -3.89 32.86
N VAL A 230 16.39 -4.34 32.53
CA VAL A 230 17.18 -3.81 31.41
C VAL A 230 17.53 -4.91 30.43
N SER A 231 17.50 -4.64 29.12
CA SER A 231 18.01 -5.60 28.11
C SER A 231 19.41 -5.15 27.68
N LEU A 232 20.40 -6.02 27.89
CA LEU A 232 21.80 -5.74 27.61
C LEU A 232 22.37 -6.73 26.59
N LYS A 233 23.27 -6.23 25.75
CA LYS A 233 24.07 -7.02 24.80
C LYS A 233 25.56 -6.71 25.01
N PRO A 234 26.37 -7.60 25.57
CA PRO A 234 27.79 -7.34 25.73
C PRO A 234 28.52 -7.39 24.38
N HIS A 235 29.62 -6.64 24.31
CA HIS A 235 30.51 -6.56 23.16
C HIS A 235 31.94 -6.77 23.61
N GLY A 236 32.62 -7.77 23.04
CA GLY A 236 34.03 -8.04 23.31
C GLY A 236 34.26 -8.90 24.56
N GLY A 237 33.27 -9.71 24.95
CA GLY A 237 33.41 -10.74 25.98
C GLY A 237 32.11 -11.06 26.73
N ARG A 238 32.18 -12.05 27.63
CA ARG A 238 31.06 -12.49 28.47
C ARG A 238 30.84 -11.51 29.63
N LEU A 239 29.61 -11.00 29.79
CA LEU A 239 29.23 -10.15 30.92
C LEU A 239 28.98 -11.04 32.14
N THR A 240 29.87 -10.95 33.13
CA THR A 240 29.79 -11.72 34.38
C THR A 240 29.41 -10.86 35.58
N THR A 241 29.61 -9.55 35.48
CA THR A 241 29.23 -8.58 36.51
C THR A 241 28.63 -7.33 35.90
N LEU A 242 27.55 -6.85 36.51
CA LEU A 242 26.87 -5.61 36.15
C LEU A 242 26.68 -4.75 37.41
N ARG A 243 27.35 -3.60 37.48
CA ARG A 243 27.21 -2.64 38.58
C ARG A 243 26.21 -1.55 38.21
N LEU A 244 25.20 -1.35 39.04
CA LEU A 244 24.24 -0.26 38.96
C LEU A 244 24.58 0.80 40.00
N LEU A 245 24.73 2.04 39.54
CA LEU A 245 24.84 3.24 40.35
C LEU A 245 23.61 4.12 40.12
N LEU A 246 22.89 4.51 41.17
CA LEU A 246 21.85 5.54 41.09
C LEU A 246 22.34 6.80 41.80
N ARG A 247 22.19 7.96 41.16
CA ARG A 247 22.63 9.26 41.66
C ARG A 247 21.49 10.26 41.70
N ASN A 248 21.56 11.23 42.61
CA ASN A 248 20.44 12.11 42.93
C ASN A 248 20.14 13.25 41.94
N THR A 249 20.86 13.40 40.81
CA THR A 249 20.65 14.52 39.86
C THR A 249 21.23 14.25 38.47
N ASN A 250 22.52 13.94 38.39
CA ASN A 250 23.25 13.72 37.15
C ASN A 250 24.44 12.77 37.40
N LYS A 251 25.30 12.57 36.38
CA LYS A 251 26.49 11.72 36.46
C LYS A 251 27.46 12.11 37.60
N ALA A 252 27.49 13.38 38.01
CA ALA A 252 28.32 13.89 39.12
C ALA A 252 27.59 13.91 40.48
N GLY A 253 26.29 13.58 40.52
CA GLY A 253 25.49 13.56 41.74
C GLY A 253 25.95 12.51 42.75
N ALA A 254 25.53 12.70 44.01
CA ALA A 254 25.82 11.78 45.10
C ALA A 254 25.21 10.40 44.79
N VAL A 255 25.99 9.33 45.02
CA VAL A 255 25.55 7.96 44.83
C VAL A 255 24.54 7.63 45.93
N LEU A 256 23.29 7.42 45.54
CA LEU A 256 22.20 7.00 46.41
C LEU A 256 22.10 5.47 46.51
N TYR A 257 22.54 4.77 45.47
CA TYR A 257 22.51 3.32 45.40
C TYR A 257 23.66 2.80 44.58
N ASP A 258 24.28 1.73 45.06
CA ASP A 258 25.41 1.08 44.41
C ASP A 258 25.32 -0.42 44.67
N LYS A 259 25.05 -1.18 43.62
CA LYS A 259 24.93 -2.64 43.71
C LYS A 259 25.53 -3.31 42.50
N THR A 260 26.33 -4.34 42.75
CA THR A 260 26.83 -5.24 41.72
C THR A 260 25.95 -6.49 41.65
N TYR A 261 25.47 -6.80 40.46
CA TYR A 261 24.74 -8.01 40.12
C TYR A 261 25.71 -8.98 39.44
N ILE A 262 25.66 -10.24 39.86
CA ILE A 262 26.29 -11.34 39.11
C ILE A 262 25.32 -11.71 38.01
N VAL A 263 25.77 -11.61 36.77
CA VAL A 263 24.98 -11.88 35.57
C VAL A 263 25.73 -12.86 34.70
N ASP A 264 25.06 -13.50 33.76
CA ASP A 264 25.70 -14.44 32.86
C ASP A 264 25.19 -14.26 31.44
N VAL A 265 25.76 -13.29 30.72
CA VAL A 265 25.35 -12.96 29.34
C VAL A 265 26.51 -13.24 28.39
N ALA A 266 26.30 -14.17 27.45
CA ALA A 266 27.29 -14.48 26.42
C ALA A 266 27.56 -13.28 25.50
N ASP A 267 28.78 -13.19 24.95
CA ASP A 267 29.16 -12.13 24.00
C ASP A 267 28.18 -12.09 22.81
N GLY A 268 27.67 -10.91 22.48
CA GLY A 268 26.68 -10.74 21.42
C GLY A 268 25.24 -11.21 21.72
N ALA A 269 24.97 -11.84 22.87
CA ALA A 269 23.62 -12.24 23.25
C ALA A 269 22.84 -11.08 23.88
N LEU A 270 21.56 -10.91 23.51
CA LEU A 270 20.66 -9.95 24.15
C LEU A 270 19.90 -10.63 25.29
N GLN A 271 20.09 -10.19 26.54
CA GLN A 271 19.41 -10.76 27.70
C GLN A 271 18.75 -9.70 28.57
N ARG A 272 17.53 -10.01 29.06
CA ARG A 272 16.79 -9.19 30.04
C ARG A 272 17.25 -9.51 31.46
N ILE A 273 17.69 -8.49 32.19
CA ILE A 273 18.23 -8.62 33.54
C ILE A 273 17.33 -7.84 34.52
N PRO A 274 16.65 -8.52 35.46
CA PRO A 274 15.88 -7.87 36.52
C PRO A 274 16.83 -7.31 37.59
N LEU A 275 16.73 -6.01 37.86
CA LEU A 275 17.52 -5.30 38.86
C LEU A 275 16.61 -4.95 40.05
N VAL A 276 16.72 -5.75 41.11
CA VAL A 276 15.95 -5.55 42.36
C VAL A 276 16.64 -4.51 43.23
N LEU A 277 15.91 -3.43 43.53
CA LEU A 277 16.31 -2.34 44.40
C LEU A 277 15.73 -2.56 45.79
N THR A 278 16.58 -2.70 46.81
CA THR A 278 16.15 -2.66 48.20
C THR A 278 15.75 -1.22 48.53
N GLN A 279 14.43 -0.97 48.55
CA GLN A 279 13.71 0.30 48.82
C GLN A 279 14.57 1.57 48.81
N LEU A 280 14.57 2.27 47.67
CA LEU A 280 14.94 3.68 47.61
C LEU A 280 13.69 4.53 47.85
N THR A 281 13.59 5.16 49.02
CA THR A 281 12.61 6.21 49.28
C THR A 281 13.08 7.53 48.66
N GLY A 282 12.89 7.66 47.34
CA GLY A 282 13.02 8.97 46.68
C GLY A 282 11.87 9.88 47.11
N ASP A 283 12.13 11.17 47.31
CA ASP A 283 11.11 12.18 47.65
C ASP A 283 10.10 12.47 46.50
N GLY A 284 10.19 11.73 45.39
CA GLY A 284 9.31 11.82 44.23
C GLY A 284 9.49 13.08 43.39
N THR A 285 10.41 13.99 43.76
CA THR A 285 10.54 15.31 43.11
C THR A 285 11.78 15.47 42.25
N ILE A 286 12.82 14.64 42.44
CA ILE A 286 14.10 14.79 41.74
C ILE A 286 14.35 13.60 40.78
N PRO A 287 14.68 13.84 39.50
CA PRO A 287 15.08 12.78 38.58
C PRO A 287 16.37 12.11 39.06
N LEU A 288 16.40 10.77 38.96
CA LEU A 288 17.59 9.98 39.29
C LEU A 288 18.44 9.76 38.05
N TRP A 289 19.76 9.73 38.21
CA TRP A 289 20.67 9.31 37.16
C TRP A 289 21.12 7.87 37.41
N ALA A 290 20.78 6.95 36.51
CA ALA A 290 21.23 5.57 36.55
C ALA A 290 22.48 5.39 35.69
N GLU A 291 23.46 4.67 36.21
CA GLU A 291 24.69 4.31 35.52
C GLU A 291 24.94 2.80 35.65
N LEU A 292 25.01 2.11 34.51
CA LEU A 292 25.30 0.68 34.40
C LEU A 292 26.73 0.47 33.94
N ARG A 293 27.49 -0.36 34.65
CA ARG A 293 28.88 -0.71 34.31
C ARG A 293 29.06 -2.21 34.22
N GLY A 294 29.52 -2.70 33.08
CA GLY A 294 29.87 -4.10 32.87
C GLY A 294 31.36 -4.37 33.08
N ASN A 295 31.75 -5.63 33.33
CA ASN A 295 33.15 -6.06 33.20
C ASN A 295 33.64 -6.07 31.73
N VAL A 296 32.72 -5.92 30.79
CA VAL A 296 32.94 -5.76 29.35
C VAL A 296 32.07 -4.61 28.84
N PRO A 297 32.38 -3.98 27.69
CA PRO A 297 31.47 -3.04 27.03
C PRO A 297 30.06 -3.64 26.84
N ILE A 298 29.02 -2.84 27.09
CA ILE A 298 27.62 -3.26 27.01
C ILE A 298 26.85 -2.33 26.06
N GLY A 299 26.01 -2.89 25.19
CA GLY A 299 24.98 -2.16 24.48
C GLY A 299 23.64 -2.28 25.21
N ILE A 300 22.86 -1.20 25.27
CA ILE A 300 21.53 -1.20 25.90
C ILE A 300 20.46 -1.20 24.80
N SER A 301 19.53 -2.15 24.87
CA SER A 301 18.30 -2.11 24.07
C SER A 301 17.12 -1.84 25.00
N TYR A 302 16.43 -0.71 24.81
CA TYR A 302 15.34 -0.31 25.70
C TYR A 302 14.06 -1.11 25.39
N ALA A 303 13.55 -1.82 26.40
CA ALA A 303 12.18 -2.30 26.46
C ALA A 303 11.65 -2.07 27.89
N ILE A 304 10.82 -1.04 28.07
CA ILE A 304 10.18 -0.79 29.37
C ILE A 304 8.95 -1.69 29.48
N ASN A 305 9.08 -2.82 30.18
CA ASN A 305 7.93 -3.52 30.74
C ASN A 305 7.84 -3.14 32.22
N THR A 306 7.00 -2.16 32.55
CA THR A 306 6.54 -1.97 33.91
C THR A 306 5.22 -2.70 34.08
N LEU A 307 5.20 -3.74 34.92
CA LEU A 307 3.96 -4.25 35.50
C LEU A 307 3.42 -3.18 36.48
N PHE A 308 2.40 -2.42 36.09
CA PHE A 308 1.60 -1.60 37.01
C PHE A 308 0.12 -1.58 36.58
N PRO A 309 -0.82 -1.44 37.54
CA PRO A 309 -2.24 -1.35 37.28
C PRO A 309 -2.60 -0.05 36.56
N THR A 310 -3.60 -0.13 35.69
CA THR A 310 -4.04 0.87 34.73
C THR A 310 -4.49 2.19 35.36
N SER A 311 -3.84 3.31 35.03
CA SER A 311 -4.46 4.60 34.64
C SER A 311 -3.47 5.78 34.63
N GLY A 312 -3.50 6.59 33.56
CA GLY A 312 -2.94 7.95 33.50
C GLY A 312 -1.68 8.11 32.66
N GLY A 313 -1.79 8.77 31.51
CA GLY A 313 -0.65 9.09 30.62
C GLY A 313 -0.21 10.55 30.71
N TYR A 314 1.10 10.81 30.64
CA TYR A 314 1.78 12.11 30.50
C TYR A 314 3.23 11.96 29.97
N PRO A 315 3.91 13.04 29.49
CA PRO A 315 4.71 13.05 28.26
C PRO A 315 6.21 12.71 28.44
N ALA A 316 6.82 12.21 27.36
CA ALA A 316 8.26 12.03 27.24
C ALA A 316 8.94 13.30 26.70
N PHE A 317 10.01 13.76 27.35
CA PHE A 317 10.95 14.76 26.84
C PHE A 317 12.29 14.08 26.54
N ALA A 318 12.86 14.34 25.36
CA ALA A 318 14.20 13.93 24.98
C ALA A 318 15.12 15.16 24.94
N TYR A 319 16.29 15.07 25.58
CA TYR A 319 17.39 16.04 25.45
C TYR A 319 18.46 15.48 24.50
N THR A 320 19.02 16.36 23.69
CA THR A 320 20.09 16.11 22.71
C THR A 320 21.47 16.01 23.35
N ASN A 321 22.30 15.08 22.85
CA ASN A 321 23.72 14.97 23.18
C ASN A 321 24.51 16.18 22.65
N VAL A 322 25.27 16.83 23.53
CA VAL A 322 26.40 17.70 23.18
C VAL A 322 27.67 16.91 23.42
N THR A 323 28.42 16.60 22.36
CA THR A 323 29.79 16.07 22.45
C THR A 323 30.71 16.81 21.48
N THR A 324 31.58 17.65 22.03
CA THR A 324 32.89 17.97 21.42
C THR A 324 33.95 17.75 22.48
N PRO A 325 34.92 16.83 22.28
CA PRO A 325 36.10 16.74 23.12
C PRO A 325 37.14 17.75 22.63
N ALA A 326 37.40 18.80 23.41
CA ALA A 326 38.57 19.64 23.24
C ALA A 326 39.78 18.96 23.89
N VAL A 327 40.80 18.70 23.09
CA VAL A 327 42.14 18.30 23.51
C VAL A 327 42.78 19.46 24.27
N LEU A 328 43.20 19.21 25.50
CA LEU A 328 44.05 20.10 26.29
C LEU A 328 45.52 19.88 25.93
N SER A 329 46.22 20.96 25.58
CA SER A 329 47.58 21.23 26.08
C SER A 329 47.84 22.76 26.10
N PRO A 330 48.73 23.24 26.98
CA PRO A 330 48.56 24.50 27.72
C PRO A 330 49.43 25.64 27.18
N LEU A 331 49.05 26.90 27.46
CA LEU A 331 49.95 28.04 27.67
C LEU A 331 49.20 29.25 28.27
N THR A 332 49.38 29.42 29.58
CA THR A 332 49.64 30.65 30.36
C THR A 332 49.04 32.02 29.98
N ASP A 333 48.31 32.57 30.96
CA ASP A 333 48.38 33.93 31.54
C ASP A 333 47.74 35.18 30.89
N PHE A 334 47.38 36.07 31.83
CA PHE A 334 46.74 37.40 31.78
C PHE A 334 45.28 37.45 31.35
N GLY A 335 44.35 38.09 32.05
CA GLY A 335 44.38 38.92 33.26
C GLY A 335 42.98 39.52 33.41
N GLY A 336 42.62 39.90 34.64
CA GLY A 336 41.24 40.16 35.05
C GLY A 336 40.59 41.44 34.53
N GLY A 337 39.32 41.63 34.88
CA GLY A 337 38.60 42.88 34.65
C GLY A 337 37.09 42.75 34.76
N GLN A 338 36.55 42.96 35.96
CA GLN A 338 35.15 43.34 36.14
C GLN A 338 34.90 44.74 35.55
N ALA A 339 33.75 44.96 34.90
CA ALA A 339 32.79 46.02 35.25
C ALA A 339 31.62 46.13 34.24
N SER A 340 30.51 46.57 34.81
CA SER A 340 29.14 46.82 34.36
C SER A 340 28.91 47.72 33.14
N TYR A 341 27.67 47.63 32.63
CA TYR A 341 26.80 48.62 31.93
C TYR A 341 26.35 48.30 30.48
N THR A 342 25.03 48.15 30.30
CA THR A 342 24.20 48.45 29.11
C THR A 342 24.38 49.92 28.65
N PRO A 343 23.95 50.43 27.44
CA PRO A 343 23.00 49.90 26.42
C PRO A 343 23.29 50.23 24.91
N TRP A 344 22.45 49.70 24.00
CA TRP A 344 21.96 50.23 22.69
C TRP A 344 22.90 50.71 21.52
N PHE A 345 22.64 50.11 20.33
CA PHE A 345 22.62 50.62 18.93
C PHE A 345 23.86 51.15 18.12
N GLN A 346 23.93 50.67 16.86
CA GLN A 346 24.74 51.06 15.66
C GLN A 346 26.19 50.53 15.58
N THR A 347 26.77 50.05 14.45
CA THR A 347 26.66 50.52 13.06
C THR A 347 27.17 49.48 12.02
N VAL A 348 26.42 49.30 10.92
CA VAL A 348 26.83 48.71 9.63
C VAL A 348 27.65 49.74 8.82
N LYS A 349 28.83 50.12 9.33
CA LYS A 349 29.75 51.04 8.62
C LYS A 349 31.19 50.59 8.81
N ARG A 350 31.57 49.49 8.15
CA ARG A 350 32.99 49.14 7.96
C ARG A 350 33.36 48.32 6.72
N ASN A 351 32.45 48.11 5.76
CA ASN A 351 32.79 47.40 4.50
C ASN A 351 32.62 48.25 3.22
N PHE A 352 32.60 49.59 3.32
CA PHE A 352 32.54 50.47 2.15
C PHE A 352 33.81 51.30 1.88
N ASP A 353 34.88 51.13 2.68
CA ASP A 353 36.12 51.92 2.54
C ASP A 353 37.36 51.07 2.23
N ALA A 354 37.27 50.18 1.24
CA ALA A 354 38.46 49.62 0.59
C ALA A 354 38.19 49.46 -0.91
N GLY A 355 38.19 50.59 -1.61
CA GLY A 355 38.15 50.62 -3.06
C GLY A 355 39.40 50.00 -3.67
N SER A 356 39.23 49.02 -4.53
CA SER A 356 40.19 48.67 -5.57
C SER A 356 39.54 47.83 -6.67
N VAL A 357 39.53 48.40 -7.88
CA VAL A 357 39.34 47.82 -9.24
C VAL A 357 37.89 47.54 -9.70
N GLY A 358 37.38 48.40 -10.60
CA GLY A 358 36.23 48.14 -11.48
C GLY A 358 36.66 47.52 -12.84
N PRO A 359 35.90 47.70 -13.92
CA PRO A 359 34.52 47.28 -14.16
C PRO A 359 34.43 46.38 -15.42
N THR A 360 33.52 45.40 -15.46
CA THR A 360 32.98 44.92 -16.74
C THR A 360 31.48 44.63 -16.62
N ALA A 361 30.75 45.22 -17.54
CA ALA A 361 29.31 45.24 -17.67
C ALA A 361 28.71 43.86 -17.99
N SER A 362 27.58 43.53 -17.36
CA SER A 362 26.43 42.86 -18.01
C SER A 362 25.33 42.46 -16.99
N TRP A 363 24.73 43.41 -16.28
CA TRP A 363 23.44 43.17 -15.60
C TRP A 363 22.45 44.34 -15.71
N LEU A 364 22.84 45.43 -16.37
CA LEU A 364 21.99 46.62 -16.60
C LEU A 364 21.45 46.72 -18.04
N ALA A 365 21.55 45.65 -18.84
CA ALA A 365 21.07 45.58 -20.23
C ALA A 365 19.82 44.71 -20.42
N LEU A 366 19.23 44.15 -19.36
CA LEU A 366 18.01 43.34 -19.46
C LEU A 366 16.76 43.94 -18.81
N MET A 367 16.89 45.03 -18.05
CA MET A 367 15.73 45.68 -17.40
C MET A 367 15.30 47.01 -18.02
N ASN A 368 15.99 47.50 -19.06
CA ASN A 368 15.68 48.79 -19.70
C ASN A 368 14.94 48.70 -21.04
N THR A 369 14.38 47.55 -21.41
CA THR A 369 13.61 47.37 -22.67
C THR A 369 12.12 47.11 -22.46
N ALA A 370 11.57 47.29 -21.24
CA ALA A 370 10.15 47.05 -20.97
C ALA A 370 9.35 48.30 -20.55
N MET A 371 9.98 49.48 -20.41
CA MET A 371 9.28 50.69 -19.99
C MET A 371 9.78 51.93 -20.75
N SER A 372 9.38 52.09 -22.00
CA SER A 372 9.23 53.41 -22.67
C SER A 372 8.86 53.30 -24.16
N ASN A 373 7.57 53.26 -24.48
CA ASN A 373 7.01 54.17 -25.50
C ASN A 373 5.47 54.17 -25.53
N PRO A 374 4.81 55.34 -25.49
CA PRO A 374 3.36 55.48 -25.65
C PRO A 374 2.96 55.88 -27.08
N VAL A 375 1.65 55.77 -27.36
CA VAL A 375 0.84 56.37 -28.45
C VAL A 375 0.69 55.57 -29.77
N SER A 376 -0.50 54.98 -30.01
CA SER A 376 -1.50 55.52 -30.96
C SER A 376 -2.74 54.60 -31.12
N LEU A 377 -3.92 55.24 -31.03
CA LEU A 377 -5.22 54.93 -31.70
C LEU A 377 -6.23 53.90 -31.10
N LEU A 378 -7.25 54.47 -30.41
CA LEU A 378 -8.68 54.07 -30.29
C LEU A 378 -9.35 53.72 -31.65
N PRO A 379 -10.62 53.20 -31.77
CA PRO A 379 -11.65 52.85 -30.75
C PRO A 379 -12.52 51.57 -31.00
N ARG A 380 -13.27 51.11 -29.98
CA ARG A 380 -14.55 50.34 -29.95
C ARG A 380 -14.66 49.72 -28.53
N PHE A 381 -15.64 49.90 -27.64
CA PHE A 381 -17.08 50.15 -27.71
C PHE A 381 -17.51 50.91 -26.43
N GLY A 382 -18.40 51.90 -26.59
CA GLY A 382 -19.32 52.33 -25.55
C GLY A 382 -20.69 52.45 -26.21
N LEU A 383 -21.71 51.87 -25.59
CA LEU A 383 -23.17 52.15 -25.69
C LEU A 383 -23.95 50.89 -25.29
N LEU A 384 -24.44 50.79 -24.04
CA LEU A 384 -25.73 50.15 -23.69
C LEU A 384 -26.07 50.32 -22.19
N GLU A 385 -26.24 51.57 -21.76
CA GLU A 385 -27.13 51.94 -20.67
C GLU A 385 -28.00 53.08 -21.19
N SER A 386 -29.12 52.77 -21.86
CA SER A 386 -30.25 53.68 -22.17
C SER A 386 -31.28 52.99 -23.10
N ALA A 387 -31.91 51.91 -22.63
CA ALA A 387 -33.17 51.32 -23.14
C ALA A 387 -33.38 50.09 -22.24
N MET A 388 -34.31 50.05 -21.29
CA MET A 388 -35.74 50.09 -21.52
C MET A 388 -36.41 50.59 -20.23
N ALA A 389 -36.86 51.84 -20.26
CA ALA A 389 -38.00 52.28 -19.47
C ALA A 389 -39.04 52.84 -20.45
N ALA A 390 -40.29 52.39 -20.26
CA ALA A 390 -41.55 52.91 -20.79
C ALA A 390 -42.21 52.23 -22.01
N GLN A 391 -43.53 52.04 -21.84
CA GLN A 391 -44.61 51.59 -22.74
C GLN A 391 -44.69 50.08 -22.96
N VAL A 392 -45.75 49.39 -22.51
CA VAL A 392 -47.20 49.54 -22.75
C VAL A 392 -47.95 48.97 -21.51
N GLY A 393 -49.10 49.38 -21.01
CA GLY A 393 -50.18 50.30 -21.37
C GLY A 393 -51.35 49.95 -20.42
N ASN A 394 -52.03 50.96 -19.86
CA ASN A 394 -53.21 50.79 -19.02
C ASN A 394 -54.39 50.25 -19.85
N ASP A 395 -55.06 49.21 -19.36
CA ASP A 395 -56.49 48.97 -19.59
C ASP A 395 -57.12 48.27 -18.37
N THR A 396 -58.41 48.51 -18.19
CA THR A 396 -59.13 48.50 -16.91
C THR A 396 -59.98 47.23 -16.68
N LEU A 397 -60.03 46.75 -15.41
CA LEU A 397 -61.03 45.85 -14.74
C LEU A 397 -60.91 44.30 -14.93
N PRO A 398 -61.52 43.44 -14.06
CA PRO A 398 -61.39 43.31 -12.59
C PRO A 398 -61.25 41.83 -12.08
N TYR A 399 -60.78 41.65 -10.83
CA TYR A 399 -60.89 40.46 -9.94
C TYR A 399 -60.56 39.03 -10.49
N ASP A 400 -59.46 38.42 -10.05
CA ASP A 400 -59.40 37.49 -8.89
C ASP A 400 -58.21 36.50 -8.98
N THR A 401 -57.54 36.28 -7.83
CA THR A 401 -56.52 35.25 -7.52
C THR A 401 -55.28 35.09 -8.43
N ALA A 402 -54.21 35.84 -8.15
CA ALA A 402 -52.85 35.52 -8.59
C ALA A 402 -52.01 34.96 -7.42
N TYR A 403 -51.45 33.78 -7.64
CA TYR A 403 -50.27 33.27 -6.93
C TYR A 403 -49.10 34.21 -7.22
N ASP A 404 -48.59 34.88 -6.19
CA ASP A 404 -47.31 35.59 -6.30
C ASP A 404 -46.17 34.57 -6.45
N VAL A 405 -45.63 34.50 -7.67
CA VAL A 405 -44.30 33.96 -7.93
C VAL A 405 -43.30 34.94 -7.34
N LEU A 406 -42.94 34.72 -6.07
CA LEU A 406 -41.74 35.30 -5.50
C LEU A 406 -40.54 34.60 -6.19
N VAL A 407 -39.88 35.29 -7.11
CA VAL A 407 -38.51 34.93 -7.55
C VAL A 407 -37.59 35.22 -6.36
N ALA A 408 -37.61 34.31 -5.38
CA ALA A 408 -36.58 34.23 -4.37
C ALA A 408 -35.33 33.69 -5.05
N ALA A 409 -34.29 34.51 -5.18
CA ALA A 409 -32.94 34.02 -5.38
C ALA A 409 -32.67 33.00 -4.26
N VAL A 410 -32.68 31.70 -4.59
CA VAL A 410 -32.42 30.63 -3.63
C VAL A 410 -30.94 30.71 -3.29
N ASN A 411 -30.61 31.50 -2.27
CA ASN A 411 -29.30 31.45 -1.63
C ASN A 411 -29.16 30.04 -1.02
N ASN A 412 -28.59 29.11 -1.80
CA ASN A 412 -28.34 27.70 -1.43
C ASN A 412 -27.29 27.52 -0.30
N ASN A 413 -26.99 28.57 0.46
CA ASN A 413 -25.99 28.52 1.53
C ASN A 413 -26.70 28.27 2.86
N TYR A 414 -26.61 27.03 3.35
CA TYR A 414 -27.09 26.67 4.68
C TYR A 414 -25.96 26.89 5.69
N GLY A 415 -26.23 27.62 6.77
CA GLY A 415 -25.22 27.91 7.78
C GLY A 415 -25.74 28.03 9.19
N PHE A 416 -24.81 27.88 10.14
CA PHE A 416 -25.05 28.00 11.57
C PHE A 416 -23.89 28.77 12.20
N GLY A 417 -24.19 29.55 13.23
CA GLY A 417 -23.16 30.21 14.03
C GLY A 417 -23.49 30.25 15.51
N PHE A 418 -22.46 30.44 16.33
CA PHE A 418 -22.57 30.45 17.78
C PHE A 418 -21.40 31.20 18.44
N PRO A 419 -21.57 31.69 19.68
CA PRO A 419 -20.48 32.32 20.40
C PRO A 419 -19.47 31.26 20.86
N VAL A 420 -18.17 31.54 20.70
CA VAL A 420 -17.08 30.66 21.15
C VAL A 420 -16.26 31.25 22.30
N GLY A 421 -16.79 32.33 22.90
CA GLY A 421 -16.12 33.09 23.95
C GLY A 421 -14.92 33.88 23.43
N VAL A 422 -14.12 34.41 24.34
CA VAL A 422 -12.92 35.17 23.99
C VAL A 422 -11.82 34.20 23.57
N ARG A 423 -11.31 34.38 22.35
CA ARG A 423 -10.15 33.65 21.79
C ARG A 423 -9.24 34.65 21.10
N GLN A 424 -7.94 34.36 21.07
CA GLN A 424 -6.94 35.21 20.45
C GLN A 424 -5.76 34.37 19.95
N GLY A 425 -5.08 34.81 18.89
CA GLY A 425 -3.81 34.23 18.49
C GLY A 425 -3.91 32.82 17.91
N PHE A 426 -4.95 32.56 17.11
CA PHE A 426 -5.18 31.28 16.45
C PHE A 426 -5.34 31.46 14.95
N ASN A 427 -4.99 30.44 14.17
CA ASN A 427 -5.27 30.37 12.73
C ASN A 427 -5.74 28.98 12.32
N LEU A 428 -5.99 28.08 13.26
CA LEU A 428 -6.56 26.76 13.02
C LEU A 428 -7.78 26.58 13.91
N VAL A 429 -8.87 26.10 13.32
CA VAL A 429 -10.01 25.56 14.05
C VAL A 429 -10.31 24.14 13.58
N GLU A 430 -10.50 23.22 14.52
CA GLU A 430 -10.92 21.84 14.26
C GLU A 430 -12.28 21.58 14.92
N PHE A 431 -13.23 21.06 14.14
CA PHE A 431 -14.58 20.71 14.60
C PHE A 431 -15.11 19.53 13.79
N ALA A 432 -16.19 18.89 14.23
CA ALA A 432 -16.75 17.74 13.53
C ALA A 432 -18.14 18.02 12.97
N ILE A 433 -18.40 17.46 11.79
CA ILE A 433 -19.66 17.53 11.05
C ILE A 433 -20.12 16.12 10.67
N VAL A 434 -21.37 15.98 10.27
CA VAL A 434 -21.95 14.77 9.66
C VAL A 434 -22.78 15.22 8.46
N ALA A 435 -22.66 14.55 7.31
CA ALA A 435 -23.63 14.75 6.22
C ALA A 435 -24.97 14.12 6.62
N PHE A 436 -26.05 14.90 6.56
CA PHE A 436 -27.34 14.45 7.07
C PHE A 436 -28.28 13.91 5.99
N GLN A 437 -28.21 14.42 4.75
CA GLN A 437 -29.08 13.97 3.66
C GLN A 437 -28.29 13.54 2.43
N ALA A 438 -28.68 12.40 1.85
CA ALA A 438 -28.05 11.87 0.64
C ALA A 438 -28.22 12.80 -0.57
N ILE A 439 -29.32 13.56 -0.62
CA ILE A 439 -29.65 14.43 -1.74
C ILE A 439 -28.81 15.73 -1.80
N LYS A 440 -28.14 16.11 -0.70
CA LYS A 440 -27.30 17.30 -0.62
C LYS A 440 -26.12 17.07 0.35
N ILE A 441 -25.19 16.20 -0.06
CA ILE A 441 -23.93 16.01 0.65
C ILE A 441 -23.07 17.27 0.42
N PRO A 442 -22.62 17.97 1.48
CA PRO A 442 -21.83 19.20 1.33
C PRO A 442 -20.45 18.87 0.76
N THR A 443 -20.00 19.67 -0.21
CA THR A 443 -18.68 19.54 -0.86
C THR A 443 -17.67 20.55 -0.31
N PHE A 444 -18.15 21.60 0.38
CA PHE A 444 -17.29 22.51 1.14
C PHE A 444 -17.96 23.04 2.40
N VAL A 445 -17.14 23.53 3.34
CA VAL A 445 -17.56 24.32 4.50
C VAL A 445 -16.74 25.59 4.51
N LYS A 446 -17.43 26.72 4.39
CA LYS A 446 -16.88 28.05 4.60
C LYS A 446 -16.97 28.38 6.08
N VAL A 447 -15.83 28.71 6.68
CA VAL A 447 -15.66 28.99 8.11
C VAL A 447 -15.29 30.45 8.30
N ARG A 448 -16.01 31.14 9.19
CA ARG A 448 -15.85 32.56 9.45
C ARG A 448 -15.85 32.85 10.94
N PHE A 449 -14.95 33.72 11.39
CA PHE A 449 -14.96 34.31 12.72
C PHE A 449 -15.35 35.78 12.65
N ARG A 450 -16.22 36.22 13.57
CA ARG A 450 -16.64 37.60 13.74
C ARG A 450 -16.41 38.08 15.18
N GLU A 451 -16.23 39.38 15.35
CA GLU A 451 -16.21 40.03 16.67
C GLU A 451 -17.61 40.04 17.30
N ASN A 452 -17.69 39.82 18.62
CA ASN A 452 -18.86 39.90 19.48
C ASN A 452 -20.02 38.92 19.15
N ASP A 453 -20.61 39.03 17.97
CA ASP A 453 -21.84 38.35 17.55
C ASP A 453 -21.90 38.12 16.02
N SER A 454 -23.06 37.69 15.51
CA SER A 454 -23.27 37.40 14.09
C SER A 454 -23.22 38.64 13.18
N ALA A 455 -23.36 39.85 13.73
CA ALA A 455 -23.33 41.10 12.98
C ALA A 455 -21.96 41.80 13.04
N GLY A 456 -21.06 41.39 13.93
CA GLY A 456 -19.76 42.02 14.07
C GLY A 456 -18.79 41.79 12.90
N ALA A 457 -17.67 42.52 12.97
CA ALA A 457 -16.64 42.55 11.93
C ALA A 457 -16.03 41.16 11.73
N ILE A 458 -15.80 40.77 10.47
CA ILE A 458 -15.16 39.51 10.13
C ILE A 458 -13.67 39.60 10.47
N LEU A 459 -13.21 38.77 11.40
CA LEU A 459 -11.80 38.68 11.78
C LEU A 459 -11.00 37.70 10.91
N GLY A 460 -11.67 36.73 10.30
CA GLY A 460 -11.04 35.74 9.44
C GLY A 460 -12.06 34.86 8.76
N GLU A 461 -11.78 34.49 7.52
CA GLU A 461 -12.62 33.61 6.71
C GLU A 461 -11.74 32.64 5.91
N THR A 462 -12.18 31.40 5.81
CA THR A 462 -11.54 30.37 4.97
C THR A 462 -12.59 29.39 4.46
N GLN A 463 -12.28 28.64 3.41
CA GLN A 463 -13.15 27.60 2.86
C GLN A 463 -12.40 26.27 2.83
N VAL A 464 -13.03 25.22 3.35
CA VAL A 464 -12.48 23.88 3.41
C VAL A 464 -13.33 22.96 2.55
N PHE A 465 -12.74 22.35 1.53
CA PHE A 465 -13.40 21.30 0.77
C PHE A 465 -13.49 20.02 1.59
N ILE A 466 -14.64 19.36 1.55
CA ILE A 466 -14.95 18.18 2.36
C ILE A 466 -15.68 17.14 1.50
N ASN A 467 -15.56 15.88 1.88
CA ASN A 467 -16.35 14.79 1.30
C ASN A 467 -16.85 13.86 2.42
N PRO A 468 -17.84 14.31 3.22
CA PRO A 468 -18.41 13.51 4.29
C PRO A 468 -19.30 12.40 3.74
N ARG A 469 -19.26 11.21 4.34
CA ARG A 469 -20.24 10.15 4.08
C ARG A 469 -21.49 10.38 4.93
N LEU A 470 -22.66 10.01 4.39
CA LEU A 470 -23.95 10.14 5.07
C LEU A 470 -23.90 9.46 6.44
N GLY A 471 -24.28 10.18 7.51
CA GLY A 471 -24.31 9.65 8.88
C GLY A 471 -22.93 9.42 9.53
N ILE A 472 -21.82 9.63 8.82
CA ILE A 472 -20.47 9.42 9.34
C ILE A 472 -19.84 10.76 9.75
N ARG A 473 -19.26 10.78 10.96
CA ARG A 473 -18.55 11.94 11.50
C ARG A 473 -17.30 12.24 10.68
N LYS A 474 -17.20 13.46 10.14
CA LYS A 474 -16.01 14.00 9.47
C LYS A 474 -15.45 15.15 10.29
N THR A 475 -14.16 15.10 10.61
CA THR A 475 -13.45 16.22 11.22
C THR A 475 -13.05 17.23 10.13
N VAL A 476 -13.44 18.48 10.31
CA VAL A 476 -13.06 19.62 9.48
C VAL A 476 -11.92 20.37 10.18
N ARG A 477 -10.84 20.64 9.44
CA ARG A 477 -9.71 21.47 9.88
C ARG A 477 -9.65 22.70 8.99
N ALA A 478 -10.06 23.83 9.52
CA ALA A 478 -10.02 25.12 8.82
C ALA A 478 -8.76 25.90 9.22
N LEU A 479 -7.83 25.98 8.27
CA LEU A 479 -6.63 26.81 8.36
C LEU A 479 -6.92 28.19 7.74
N PHE A 480 -6.69 29.24 8.52
CA PHE A 480 -6.82 30.62 8.08
C PHE A 480 -5.49 31.13 7.53
N PRO A 481 -5.50 31.96 6.47
CA PRO A 481 -4.29 32.52 5.87
C PRO A 481 -3.45 33.37 6.85
N ALA A 482 -4.11 33.96 7.85
CA ALA A 482 -3.48 34.79 8.87
C ALA A 482 -3.92 34.37 10.27
N VAL A 483 -3.08 34.69 11.27
CA VAL A 483 -3.46 34.59 12.68
C VAL A 483 -4.57 35.58 12.98
N ILE A 484 -5.71 35.06 13.44
CA ILE A 484 -6.86 35.82 13.87
C ILE A 484 -6.51 36.52 15.19
N LEU A 485 -6.39 37.84 15.13
CA LEU A 485 -6.14 38.71 16.27
C LEU A 485 -7.46 39.36 16.70
N ASN A 486 -7.99 38.92 17.83
CA ASN A 486 -9.10 39.55 18.51
C ASN A 486 -8.59 40.66 19.42
N ALA A 487 -8.13 41.76 18.83
CA ALA A 487 -7.44 42.84 19.55
C ALA A 487 -8.32 43.50 20.61
N ALA A 488 -9.64 43.53 20.41
CA ALA A 488 -10.60 44.10 21.34
C ALA A 488 -10.92 43.18 22.54
N GLY A 489 -10.46 41.93 22.54
CA GLY A 489 -10.74 40.96 23.61
C GLY A 489 -12.23 40.61 23.74
N LEU A 490 -13.02 40.83 22.69
CA LEU A 490 -14.46 40.59 22.69
C LEU A 490 -14.78 39.09 22.56
N PRO A 491 -15.96 38.61 22.96
CA PRO A 491 -16.42 37.28 22.58
C PRO A 491 -16.34 37.12 21.06
N LEU A 492 -16.00 35.94 20.54
CA LEU A 492 -16.02 35.68 19.11
C LEU A 492 -17.29 34.92 18.72
N TRP A 493 -17.77 35.18 17.52
CA TRP A 493 -18.81 34.41 16.86
C TRP A 493 -18.21 33.56 15.75
N LEU A 494 -18.43 32.25 15.82
CA LEU A 494 -18.00 31.30 14.81
C LEU A 494 -19.18 30.93 13.92
N GLU A 495 -19.04 31.11 12.62
CA GLU A 495 -20.04 30.83 11.60
C GLU A 495 -19.49 29.80 10.61
N PHE A 496 -20.31 28.81 10.26
CA PHE A 496 -20.03 27.84 9.22
C PHE A 496 -21.18 27.82 8.22
N THR A 497 -20.87 27.88 6.93
CA THR A 497 -21.83 27.74 5.82
C THR A 497 -21.36 26.66 4.85
N ALA A 498 -22.26 25.85 4.31
CA ALA A 498 -21.95 24.87 3.26
C ALA A 498 -22.97 24.88 2.13
N ASP A 499 -22.60 24.23 1.03
CA ASP A 499 -23.44 23.96 -0.14
C ASP A 499 -24.35 22.73 0.01
N GLY A 500 -24.32 22.06 1.17
CA GLY A 500 -25.16 20.91 1.49
C GLY A 500 -25.62 20.89 2.95
N PHE A 501 -26.40 19.86 3.30
CA PHE A 501 -26.96 19.73 4.64
C PHE A 501 -25.96 19.11 5.61
N LEU A 502 -25.50 19.93 6.55
CA LEU A 502 -24.61 19.55 7.63
C LEU A 502 -25.39 19.32 8.92
N GLY A 503 -25.12 18.21 9.60
CA GLY A 503 -25.37 18.05 11.02
C GLY A 503 -24.11 18.36 11.83
N TYR A 504 -24.27 18.94 13.01
CA TYR A 504 -23.19 19.09 13.99
C TYR A 504 -23.29 18.02 15.06
N VAL A 505 -22.16 17.44 15.49
CA VAL A 505 -22.12 16.42 16.55
C VAL A 505 -21.66 17.06 17.86
N GLY A 506 -22.61 17.45 18.70
CA GLY A 506 -22.34 17.86 20.09
C GLY A 506 -22.21 16.64 21.00
N GLN A 507 -21.29 16.69 21.97
CA GLN A 507 -21.21 15.69 23.02
C GLN A 507 -22.30 15.98 24.06
N TYR A 508 -23.40 15.22 24.05
CA TYR A 508 -24.34 15.23 25.17
C TYR A 508 -23.74 14.43 26.32
N GLY A 509 -23.38 15.13 27.40
CA GLY A 509 -22.87 14.50 28.61
C GLY A 509 -24.00 13.87 29.42
N THR A 510 -24.11 12.54 29.42
CA THR A 510 -24.12 11.69 30.64
C THR A 510 -23.95 10.23 30.22
N ILE A 511 -23.03 9.51 30.88
CA ILE A 511 -22.74 8.10 30.64
C ILE A 511 -23.94 7.27 31.12
N GLY A 512 -24.56 6.47 30.24
CA GLY A 512 -25.54 5.44 30.64
C GLY A 512 -26.93 5.45 29.99
N GLN A 513 -27.23 6.36 29.05
CA GLN A 513 -28.48 6.30 28.27
C GLN A 513 -28.21 5.72 26.87
N PRO A 514 -29.02 4.76 26.38
CA PRO A 514 -28.90 4.28 25.00
C PRO A 514 -29.03 5.46 24.04
N TYR A 515 -28.17 5.51 23.03
CA TYR A 515 -28.07 6.58 22.03
C TYR A 515 -29.44 6.92 21.44
N ALA A 516 -30.19 7.82 22.08
CA ALA A 516 -31.32 8.48 21.47
C ALA A 516 -30.76 9.27 20.29
N ALA A 517 -31.36 9.09 19.12
CA ALA A 517 -30.94 9.69 17.86
C ALA A 517 -30.48 11.14 18.09
N PRO A 518 -29.29 11.54 17.59
CA PRO A 518 -28.79 12.89 17.80
C PRO A 518 -29.89 13.87 17.37
N LEU A 519 -30.33 14.73 18.30
CA LEU A 519 -31.18 15.86 17.98
C LEU A 519 -30.37 16.80 17.08
N ALA A 520 -30.28 16.46 15.80
CA ALA A 520 -29.75 17.29 14.76
C ALA A 520 -30.68 18.51 14.68
N LYS A 521 -30.23 19.66 15.16
CA LYS A 521 -30.91 20.92 14.89
C LYS A 521 -30.80 21.21 13.39
N TYR A 522 -31.90 21.00 12.67
CA TYR A 522 -32.11 21.52 11.32
C TYR A 522 -32.26 23.03 11.40
N ILE A 523 -31.59 23.80 10.53
CA ILE A 523 -31.98 25.20 10.33
C ILE A 523 -31.93 25.51 8.83
N ASN A 524 -33.12 25.51 8.20
CA ASN A 524 -33.35 26.23 6.95
C ASN A 524 -33.42 27.73 7.30
N VAL A 525 -32.38 28.51 7.03
CA VAL A 525 -32.52 29.97 7.08
C VAL A 525 -33.02 30.45 5.72
N ALA A 526 -34.33 30.45 5.56
CA ALA A 526 -35.02 31.29 4.62
C ALA A 526 -36.10 32.06 5.38
N LEU A 527 -35.75 33.21 5.97
CA LEU A 527 -36.69 34.29 6.26
C LEU A 527 -35.89 35.60 6.37
N ALA A 528 -36.03 36.44 5.34
CA ALA A 528 -35.66 37.84 5.38
C ALA A 528 -36.92 38.69 5.64
N SER A 529 -36.85 39.54 6.68
CA SER A 529 -37.51 40.87 6.86
C SER A 529 -39.05 40.94 7.08
N PRO A 530 -39.64 41.94 7.79
CA PRO A 530 -39.09 43.21 8.31
C PRO A 530 -39.38 43.49 9.82
N GLN A 531 -38.98 44.68 10.29
CA GLN A 531 -39.30 45.29 11.58
C GLN A 531 -40.59 44.78 12.26
N LEU A 532 -40.47 44.26 13.48
CA LEU A 532 -41.52 44.35 14.48
C LEU A 532 -41.02 45.18 15.66
N ALA A 533 -41.42 46.45 15.63
CA ALA A 533 -41.51 47.29 16.81
C ALA A 533 -42.57 46.68 17.75
N ASN A 534 -42.14 46.05 18.83
CA ASN A 534 -42.75 46.16 20.18
C ASN A 534 -42.11 45.16 21.15
N GLY A 535 -41.33 45.69 22.10
CA GLY A 535 -41.56 45.45 23.53
C GLY A 535 -41.58 44.03 24.11
N ALA A 536 -40.87 43.04 23.54
CA ALA A 536 -40.65 41.75 24.21
C ALA A 536 -39.21 41.63 24.72
N SER A 537 -39.02 41.96 26.00
CA SER A 537 -37.82 41.65 26.76
C SER A 537 -37.58 40.14 26.75
N TYR A 538 -36.56 39.67 26.03
CA TYR A 538 -36.06 38.32 26.21
C TYR A 538 -35.46 38.20 27.62
N PRO A 539 -35.81 37.18 28.43
CA PRO A 539 -35.24 37.01 29.75
C PRO A 539 -33.75 36.70 29.61
N THR A 540 -32.91 37.61 30.09
CA THR A 540 -31.44 37.54 30.13
C THR A 540 -30.89 36.54 31.16
N SER A 541 -31.58 35.44 31.45
CA SER A 541 -31.15 34.53 32.53
C SER A 541 -31.59 33.08 32.34
N VAL A 542 -31.18 32.43 31.26
CA VAL A 542 -31.00 30.96 31.24
C VAL A 542 -29.81 30.58 30.34
N PHE A 543 -28.59 30.88 30.79
CA PHE A 543 -27.38 30.14 30.37
C PHE A 543 -27.31 28.82 31.14
N ALA A 544 -28.35 27.98 31.03
CA ALA A 544 -28.32 26.64 31.60
C ALA A 544 -27.49 25.73 30.69
N ALA A 545 -26.26 25.43 31.14
CA ALA A 545 -25.42 24.29 30.78
C ALA A 545 -25.57 23.79 29.33
N GLN A 546 -25.14 24.60 28.36
CA GLN A 546 -24.90 24.11 27.00
C GLN A 546 -23.74 23.11 27.06
N GLY A 547 -23.99 21.85 26.67
CA GLY A 547 -22.95 20.86 26.48
C GLY A 547 -21.81 21.47 25.66
N THR A 548 -20.60 21.45 26.21
CA THR A 548 -19.39 22.03 25.63
C THR A 548 -19.26 21.59 24.17
N LEU A 549 -19.49 22.52 23.23
CA LEU A 549 -19.16 22.30 21.84
C LEU A 549 -17.64 22.15 21.71
N TRP A 550 -17.19 21.06 21.10
CA TRP A 550 -15.77 20.80 20.87
C TRP A 550 -15.32 21.44 19.56
N ALA A 551 -15.03 22.74 19.59
CA ALA A 551 -14.14 23.37 18.63
C ALA A 551 -12.75 23.49 19.27
N ARG A 552 -11.73 22.91 18.65
CA ARG A 552 -10.33 23.04 19.09
C ARG A 552 -9.70 24.19 18.32
N PHE A 553 -9.17 25.16 19.07
CA PHE A 553 -8.46 26.30 18.53
C PHE A 553 -6.97 26.04 18.63
N GLY A 554 -6.24 26.32 17.56
CA GLY A 554 -4.80 26.14 17.51
C GLY A 554 -4.12 27.22 16.71
N THR A 555 -2.82 27.35 16.94
CA THR A 555 -1.91 28.08 16.06
C THR A 555 -1.18 27.05 15.22
N ALA A 556 -1.65 26.80 14.00
CA ALA A 556 -0.87 26.14 12.98
C ALA A 556 0.14 27.14 12.45
N SER A 557 1.29 27.21 13.11
CA SER A 557 2.39 27.98 12.56
C SER A 557 2.81 27.32 11.24
N THR A 558 2.65 28.02 10.11
CA THR A 558 3.27 27.63 8.84
C THR A 558 4.79 27.59 8.96
N THR A 559 5.34 28.26 9.97
CA THR A 559 6.67 28.02 10.53
C THR A 559 6.66 26.77 11.42
N LEU A 560 7.30 25.68 11.02
CA LEU A 560 7.66 24.60 11.95
C LEU A 560 8.28 25.22 13.22
N LYS A 561 7.59 25.15 14.36
CA LYS A 561 8.09 25.70 15.62
C LYS A 561 9.38 24.96 15.99
N GLY A 562 10.52 25.63 15.81
CA GLY A 562 11.86 25.10 16.05
C GLY A 562 12.84 25.28 14.89
N PHE A 563 12.35 25.55 13.68
CA PHE A 563 13.19 25.86 12.51
C PHE A 563 12.68 27.16 11.89
N ALA A 564 13.37 28.27 12.14
CA ALA A 564 13.28 29.40 11.21
C ALA A 564 13.86 28.88 9.89
N PRO A 565 13.08 28.74 8.80
CA PRO A 565 13.66 28.32 7.56
C PRO A 565 14.51 29.49 7.10
N THR A 566 15.83 29.36 7.21
CA THR A 566 16.71 30.03 6.26
C THR A 566 16.18 29.70 4.86
N GLY A 567 16.30 30.61 3.89
CA GLY A 567 15.74 30.41 2.54
C GLY A 567 16.13 29.05 1.92
N GLU A 568 17.23 28.46 2.37
CA GLU A 568 17.69 27.12 2.02
C GLU A 568 16.81 25.98 2.53
N LEU A 569 16.26 26.01 3.75
CA LEU A 569 15.43 24.91 4.27
C LEU A 569 14.02 24.96 3.68
N ALA A 570 13.43 26.14 3.49
CA ALA A 570 12.17 26.26 2.75
C ALA A 570 12.37 25.82 1.30
N SER A 571 13.49 26.19 0.67
CA SER A 571 13.84 25.70 -0.66
C SER A 571 14.16 24.21 -0.65
N ALA A 572 14.69 23.63 0.43
CA ALA A 572 14.97 22.21 0.55
C ALA A 572 13.72 21.37 0.85
N VAL A 573 12.76 21.90 1.61
CA VAL A 573 11.47 21.25 1.86
C VAL A 573 10.58 21.37 0.62
N GLN A 574 10.53 22.55 0.00
CA GLN A 574 9.87 22.75 -1.28
C GLN A 574 10.55 21.91 -2.37
N ALA A 575 11.89 21.87 -2.40
CA ALA A 575 12.62 20.94 -3.25
C ALA A 575 12.31 19.49 -2.87
N MET A 576 12.21 19.09 -1.60
CA MET A 576 11.82 17.71 -1.24
C MET A 576 10.39 17.38 -1.68
N PHE A 577 9.46 18.34 -1.68
CA PHE A 577 8.12 18.18 -2.24
C PHE A 577 8.09 18.23 -3.79
N ASP A 578 9.02 18.96 -4.41
CA ASP A 578 9.13 19.11 -5.86
C ASP A 578 10.00 18.03 -6.51
N THR A 579 10.99 17.48 -5.79
CA THR A 579 11.91 16.41 -6.18
C THR A 579 11.38 15.04 -5.78
N ASN A 580 10.56 14.92 -4.72
CA ASN A 580 9.73 13.73 -4.58
C ASN A 580 8.53 13.82 -5.52
N ALA A 581 8.82 13.63 -6.81
CA ALA A 581 7.83 13.33 -7.84
C ALA A 581 6.89 12.17 -7.44
N TYR A 582 7.25 11.40 -6.40
CA TYR A 582 6.44 10.34 -5.80
C TYR A 582 5.18 10.84 -5.08
N TRP A 583 5.16 12.07 -4.53
CA TRP A 583 3.99 12.59 -3.79
C TRP A 583 2.95 13.27 -4.67
N ARG A 584 3.31 13.63 -5.90
CA ARG A 584 2.36 14.17 -6.86
C ARG A 584 1.66 13.00 -7.53
N PRO A 585 0.32 12.96 -7.55
CA PRO A 585 -0.35 11.99 -8.40
C PRO A 585 0.19 12.14 -9.83
N ALA A 586 0.38 11.03 -10.51
CA ALA A 586 0.81 10.98 -11.90
C ALA A 586 -0.02 9.94 -12.64
N LEU A 587 -0.18 10.14 -13.94
CA LEU A 587 -0.93 9.24 -14.80
C LEU A 587 0.00 8.31 -15.55
N ASN A 588 -0.21 7.00 -15.37
CA ASN A 588 0.55 5.94 -16.03
C ASN A 588 -0.15 5.42 -17.30
N LEU A 589 -0.85 6.30 -18.01
CA LEU A 589 -1.64 5.96 -19.19
C LEU A 589 -1.33 6.93 -20.33
N THR A 590 -0.83 6.40 -21.45
CA THR A 590 -0.37 7.19 -22.61
C THR A 590 -1.31 7.11 -23.80
N THR A 591 -1.89 5.94 -24.08
CA THR A 591 -2.86 5.71 -25.16
C THR A 591 -3.89 4.68 -24.70
N LEU A 592 -5.14 4.85 -25.13
CA LEU A 592 -6.21 3.86 -25.00
C LEU A 592 -6.56 3.29 -26.37
N TYR A 593 -7.08 2.07 -26.38
CA TYR A 593 -7.61 1.41 -27.57
C TYR A 593 -9.07 1.05 -27.32
N ALA A 594 -9.92 1.34 -28.30
CA ALA A 594 -11.34 1.03 -28.27
C ALA A 594 -11.77 0.41 -29.61
N ALA A 595 -12.74 -0.50 -29.57
CA ALA A 595 -13.34 -1.09 -30.75
C ALA A 595 -14.87 -0.97 -30.66
N GLU A 596 -15.51 -0.87 -31.82
CA GLU A 596 -16.97 -0.86 -31.93
C GLU A 596 -17.60 -2.03 -31.17
N GLY A 597 -18.60 -1.74 -30.32
CA GLY A 597 -19.31 -2.76 -29.56
C GLY A 597 -18.50 -3.44 -28.45
N VAL A 598 -17.26 -3.00 -28.19
CA VAL A 598 -16.40 -3.53 -27.13
C VAL A 598 -16.20 -2.48 -26.04
N PRO A 599 -16.44 -2.80 -24.75
CA PRO A 599 -16.19 -1.89 -23.66
C PRO A 599 -14.71 -1.49 -23.58
N CYS A 600 -14.45 -0.18 -23.57
CA CYS A 600 -13.17 0.44 -23.24
C CYS A 600 -13.27 0.98 -21.82
N GLU A 601 -12.60 0.35 -20.86
CA GLU A 601 -12.75 0.65 -19.43
C GLU A 601 -11.44 1.16 -18.85
N VAL A 602 -11.50 2.15 -17.97
CA VAL A 602 -10.35 2.68 -17.22
C VAL A 602 -10.70 2.72 -15.74
N PHE A 603 -10.04 1.88 -14.95
CA PHE A 603 -10.15 1.92 -13.50
C PHE A 603 -9.13 2.89 -12.92
N PHE A 604 -9.57 3.88 -12.14
CA PHE A 604 -8.73 4.99 -11.72
C PHE A 604 -7.54 4.56 -10.84
N GLN A 605 -7.75 3.54 -10.01
CA GLN A 605 -6.67 2.94 -9.21
C GLN A 605 -5.54 2.33 -10.06
N ASN A 606 -5.83 1.94 -11.31
CA ASN A 606 -4.87 1.26 -12.17
C ASN A 606 -3.95 2.24 -12.90
N ILE A 607 -4.39 3.49 -13.03
CA ILE A 607 -3.71 4.56 -13.77
C ILE A 607 -3.12 5.63 -12.86
N LEU A 608 -3.58 5.72 -11.60
CA LEU A 608 -3.06 6.65 -10.61
C LEU A 608 -1.76 6.10 -9.98
N ARG A 609 -0.69 6.88 -10.09
CA ARG A 609 0.50 6.74 -9.25
C ARG A 609 0.46 7.86 -8.23
N GLY A 610 0.49 7.57 -6.94
CA GLY A 610 0.60 8.60 -5.93
C GLY A 610 0.35 8.05 -4.53
N PRO A 611 0.60 8.89 -3.51
CA PRO A 611 0.30 8.55 -2.12
C PRO A 611 -1.22 8.52 -1.92
N GLY A 612 -1.67 7.62 -1.05
CA GLY A 612 -3.08 7.50 -0.70
C GLY A 612 -3.88 6.58 -1.61
N ASP A 613 -5.17 6.49 -1.30
CA ASP A 613 -6.12 5.69 -2.06
C ASP A 613 -6.65 6.56 -3.22
N TYR A 614 -7.05 5.95 -4.35
CA TYR A 614 -7.67 6.71 -5.45
C TYR A 614 -8.92 7.47 -4.98
N THR A 615 -9.58 6.99 -3.91
CA THR A 615 -10.71 7.65 -3.27
C THR A 615 -10.38 8.99 -2.58
N ASP A 616 -9.09 9.32 -2.40
CA ASP A 616 -8.64 10.64 -1.93
C ASP A 616 -8.66 11.72 -3.03
N TYR A 617 -8.94 11.33 -4.27
CA TYR A 617 -8.89 12.19 -5.44
C TYR A 617 -10.27 12.29 -6.11
N ALA A 618 -10.53 13.45 -6.72
CA ALA A 618 -11.63 13.61 -7.66
C ALA A 618 -11.08 13.46 -9.09
N PHE A 619 -11.81 12.74 -9.94
CA PHE A 619 -11.47 12.52 -11.33
C PHE A 619 -12.51 13.23 -12.21
N ASP A 620 -12.11 14.31 -12.87
CA ASP A 620 -12.95 14.98 -13.86
C ASP A 620 -12.53 14.47 -15.24
N LEU A 621 -13.47 13.82 -15.94
CA LEU A 621 -13.25 13.26 -17.27
C LEU A 621 -14.04 14.04 -18.30
N PHE A 622 -13.35 14.55 -19.30
CA PHE A 622 -13.95 15.28 -20.40
C PHE A 622 -13.44 14.75 -21.73
N SER A 623 -14.34 14.50 -22.67
CA SER A 623 -13.98 14.42 -24.08
C SER A 623 -14.90 15.33 -24.87
N PRO A 624 -14.36 16.14 -25.79
CA PRO A 624 -15.22 16.89 -26.71
C PRO A 624 -15.98 15.97 -27.68
N SER A 625 -15.62 14.67 -27.75
CA SER A 625 -16.15 13.71 -28.72
C SER A 625 -17.31 12.85 -28.23
N PHE A 626 -17.63 12.87 -26.93
CA PHE A 626 -18.78 12.18 -26.38
C PHE A 626 -19.40 13.05 -25.30
N THR A 627 -20.72 13.17 -25.31
CA THR A 627 -21.43 13.93 -24.28
C THR A 627 -21.70 13.02 -23.08
N GLN A 628 -21.77 13.59 -21.88
CA GLN A 628 -22.10 12.83 -20.66
C GLN A 628 -23.47 12.11 -20.74
N VAL A 629 -24.28 12.49 -21.73
CA VAL A 629 -25.64 11.96 -21.97
C VAL A 629 -25.65 10.73 -22.88
N ASP A 630 -24.50 10.36 -23.45
CA ASP A 630 -24.39 9.18 -24.31
C ASP A 630 -24.60 7.92 -23.44
N SER A 631 -25.66 7.14 -23.72
CA SER A 631 -26.07 6.00 -22.89
C SER A 631 -25.05 4.86 -22.83
N ASN A 632 -24.04 4.88 -23.70
CA ASN A 632 -22.93 3.94 -23.78
C ASN A 632 -21.65 4.44 -23.11
N VAL A 633 -21.71 5.58 -22.41
CA VAL A 633 -20.64 6.11 -21.55
C VAL A 633 -21.12 5.99 -20.10
N HIS A 634 -20.31 5.35 -19.26
CA HIS A 634 -20.58 5.19 -17.85
C HIS A 634 -19.48 5.87 -17.01
N TYR A 635 -19.90 6.77 -16.14
CA TYR A 635 -19.05 7.42 -15.15
C TYR A 635 -19.36 6.81 -13.78
N GLY A 636 -18.38 6.10 -13.21
CA GLY A 636 -18.45 5.58 -11.86
C GLY A 636 -17.44 6.26 -10.94
N ASN A 637 -17.64 6.12 -9.63
CA ASN A 637 -16.68 6.63 -8.63
C ASN A 637 -15.32 5.91 -8.68
N ARG A 638 -15.21 4.80 -9.41
CA ARG A 638 -14.02 3.93 -9.44
C ARG A 638 -13.44 3.75 -10.85
N HIS A 639 -14.27 3.98 -11.88
CA HIS A 639 -13.89 3.74 -13.26
C HIS A 639 -14.69 4.61 -14.22
N TRP A 640 -14.17 4.71 -15.44
CA TRP A 640 -14.88 5.19 -16.61
C TRP A 640 -14.99 4.05 -17.62
N SER A 641 -16.13 3.92 -18.30
CA SER A 641 -16.34 2.92 -19.34
C SER A 641 -17.02 3.56 -20.54
N TRP A 642 -16.62 3.15 -21.74
CA TRP A 642 -17.22 3.58 -23.00
C TRP A 642 -17.26 2.42 -23.98
N THR A 643 -18.44 2.13 -24.54
CA THR A 643 -18.61 1.12 -25.58
C THR A 643 -18.94 1.80 -26.91
N PRO A 644 -17.98 2.05 -27.82
CA PRO A 644 -18.22 2.81 -29.04
C PRO A 644 -19.35 2.22 -29.90
N THR A 645 -20.29 3.06 -30.34
CA THR A 645 -21.25 2.70 -31.40
C THR A 645 -20.59 2.71 -32.77
N THR A 646 -21.25 2.12 -33.78
CA THR A 646 -20.80 2.17 -35.19
C THR A 646 -20.48 3.58 -35.66
N ALA A 647 -21.37 4.54 -35.40
CA ALA A 647 -21.17 5.94 -35.81
C ALA A 647 -19.97 6.58 -35.09
N GLN A 648 -19.80 6.32 -33.79
CA GLN A 648 -18.67 6.85 -33.03
C GLN A 648 -17.33 6.23 -33.45
N ALA A 649 -17.32 4.94 -33.78
CA ALA A 649 -16.12 4.25 -34.25
C ALA A 649 -15.73 4.68 -35.68
N ALA A 650 -16.71 4.88 -36.56
CA ALA A 650 -16.49 5.43 -37.90
C ALA A 650 -15.93 6.86 -37.87
N ALA A 651 -16.24 7.63 -36.82
CA ALA A 651 -15.71 8.97 -36.61
C ALA A 651 -14.24 9.00 -36.11
N GLY A 652 -13.55 7.86 -36.05
CA GLY A 652 -12.11 7.76 -35.83
C GLY A 652 -11.65 8.02 -34.40
N ASP A 653 -10.33 8.25 -34.27
CA ASP A 653 -9.64 8.43 -32.99
C ASP A 653 -10.20 9.61 -32.18
N LYS A 654 -10.29 9.42 -30.86
CA LYS A 654 -10.79 10.41 -29.90
C LYS A 654 -9.71 10.84 -28.92
N THR A 655 -10.03 11.77 -28.04
CA THR A 655 -9.16 12.18 -26.94
C THR A 655 -9.96 12.22 -25.65
N LEU A 656 -9.44 11.60 -24.60
CA LEU A 656 -9.93 11.70 -23.24
C LEU A 656 -9.06 12.67 -22.46
N THR A 657 -9.63 13.77 -21.98
CA THR A 657 -8.97 14.63 -21.00
C THR A 657 -9.32 14.14 -19.60
N LEU A 658 -8.31 13.88 -18.79
CA LEU A 658 -8.45 13.46 -17.40
C LEU A 658 -7.78 14.48 -16.48
N ASN A 659 -8.57 15.07 -15.60
CA ASN A 659 -8.09 15.93 -14.52
C ASN A 659 -8.20 15.19 -13.18
N ILE A 660 -7.09 15.07 -12.48
CA ILE A 660 -7.03 14.56 -11.11
C ILE A 660 -6.97 15.76 -10.18
N ARG A 661 -7.90 15.84 -9.24
CA ARG A 661 -8.03 16.97 -8.31
C ARG A 661 -8.01 16.47 -6.88
N ARG A 662 -7.52 17.32 -5.98
CA ARG A 662 -7.63 17.11 -4.53
C ARG A 662 -7.97 18.43 -3.86
N ASN A 663 -9.01 18.44 -3.04
CA ASN A 663 -9.49 19.64 -2.35
C ASN A 663 -9.72 20.84 -3.30
N GLY A 664 -10.32 20.58 -4.47
CA GLY A 664 -10.61 21.59 -5.49
C GLY A 664 -9.41 22.05 -6.34
N VAL A 665 -8.19 21.60 -6.03
CA VAL A 665 -6.97 21.94 -6.77
C VAL A 665 -6.65 20.86 -7.79
N ASP A 666 -6.41 21.26 -9.03
CA ASP A 666 -5.96 20.38 -10.11
C ASP A 666 -4.51 19.96 -9.82
N LEU A 667 -4.30 18.65 -9.70
CA LEU A 667 -2.98 18.06 -9.45
C LEU A 667 -2.35 17.56 -10.75
N VAL A 668 -3.16 16.98 -11.63
CA VAL A 668 -2.73 16.46 -12.94
C VAL A 668 -3.82 16.73 -13.96
N THR A 669 -3.41 17.15 -15.15
CA THR A 669 -4.24 17.17 -16.35
C THR A 669 -3.50 16.41 -17.44
N ALA A 670 -4.13 15.40 -18.03
CA ALA A 670 -3.59 14.69 -19.19
C ALA A 670 -4.62 14.57 -20.30
N SER A 671 -4.14 14.68 -21.54
CA SER A 671 -4.90 14.35 -22.75
C SER A 671 -4.43 13.00 -23.26
N ILE A 672 -5.31 12.00 -23.17
CA ILE A 672 -5.04 10.62 -23.52
C ILE A 672 -5.69 10.33 -24.88
N PRO A 673 -4.92 10.07 -25.95
CA PRO A 673 -5.49 9.62 -27.21
C PRO A 673 -6.20 8.27 -27.04
N ILE A 674 -7.38 8.16 -27.63
CA ILE A 674 -8.13 6.91 -27.74
C ILE A 674 -8.14 6.51 -29.21
N ARG A 675 -7.48 5.42 -29.51
CA ARG A 675 -7.41 4.82 -30.84
C ARG A 675 -8.65 3.97 -31.06
N VAL A 676 -9.51 4.37 -32.00
CA VAL A 676 -10.82 3.75 -32.18
C VAL A 676 -10.90 3.00 -33.50
N SER A 677 -11.41 1.78 -33.44
CA SER A 677 -11.54 0.89 -34.60
C SER A 677 -13.00 0.48 -34.83
N PRO A 678 -13.56 0.72 -36.03
CA PRO A 678 -14.86 0.15 -36.39
C PRO A 678 -14.77 -1.37 -36.52
N LEU A 679 -15.89 -2.07 -36.38
CA LEU A 679 -15.96 -3.53 -36.48
C LEU A 679 -15.45 -4.03 -37.84
N SER A 680 -15.76 -3.28 -38.89
CA SER A 680 -15.34 -3.54 -40.27
C SER A 680 -13.84 -3.32 -40.54
N ARG A 681 -13.06 -2.85 -39.57
CA ARG A 681 -11.60 -2.69 -39.73
C ARG A 681 -10.90 -4.03 -39.55
N GLY A 682 -9.89 -4.32 -40.36
CA GLY A 682 -9.09 -5.53 -40.27
C GLY A 682 -8.64 -5.97 -41.67
N THR A 683 -7.82 -7.01 -41.73
CA THR A 683 -7.37 -7.59 -43.01
C THR A 683 -7.97 -8.98 -43.18
N SER A 684 -8.44 -9.30 -44.39
CA SER A 684 -8.82 -10.68 -44.75
C SER A 684 -7.60 -11.63 -44.79
N THR A 685 -6.39 -11.08 -44.74
CA THR A 685 -5.16 -11.85 -44.55
C THR A 685 -5.07 -12.30 -43.09
N PRO A 686 -4.97 -13.61 -42.82
CA PRO A 686 -4.79 -14.13 -41.47
C PRO A 686 -3.52 -13.55 -40.83
N ARG A 687 -3.64 -13.05 -39.60
CA ARG A 687 -2.52 -12.54 -38.80
C ARG A 687 -2.15 -13.52 -37.71
N LYS A 688 -0.85 -13.68 -37.45
CA LYS A 688 -0.37 -14.59 -36.41
C LYS A 688 0.03 -13.81 -35.16
N VAL A 689 -0.28 -14.39 -34.00
CA VAL A 689 0.04 -13.83 -32.69
C VAL A 689 0.80 -14.85 -31.86
N LEU A 690 1.98 -14.48 -31.37
CA LEU A 690 2.72 -15.26 -30.39
C LEU A 690 2.84 -14.48 -29.08
N ALA A 691 2.36 -15.10 -28.00
CA ALA A 691 2.43 -14.55 -26.66
C ALA A 691 3.59 -15.19 -25.88
N ILE A 692 4.66 -14.43 -25.62
CA ILE A 692 5.75 -14.83 -24.72
C ILE A 692 5.39 -14.30 -23.33
N ALA A 693 5.04 -15.20 -22.39
CA ALA A 693 4.27 -14.76 -21.24
C ALA A 693 4.44 -15.62 -19.98
N ASP A 694 3.77 -15.19 -18.91
CA ASP A 694 3.79 -15.80 -17.58
C ASP A 694 2.48 -16.57 -17.24
N SER A 695 2.21 -16.74 -15.94
CA SER A 695 1.03 -17.44 -15.40
C SER A 695 -0.32 -16.86 -15.83
N LEU A 696 -0.38 -15.57 -16.16
CA LEU A 696 -1.61 -14.92 -16.62
C LEU A 696 -2.04 -15.43 -18.01
N THR A 697 -1.10 -15.97 -18.78
CA THR A 697 -1.31 -16.46 -20.13
C THR A 697 -1.25 -17.98 -20.23
N ASP A 698 -0.71 -18.67 -19.22
CA ASP A 698 -0.53 -20.13 -19.20
C ASP A 698 -1.80 -20.88 -19.63
N HIS A 699 -2.95 -20.49 -19.10
CA HIS A 699 -4.23 -21.11 -19.43
C HIS A 699 -4.93 -20.54 -20.68
N GLY A 700 -4.33 -19.54 -21.34
CA GLY A 700 -4.86 -18.92 -22.56
C GLY A 700 -6.18 -18.17 -22.39
N ARG A 701 -6.59 -17.80 -21.16
CA ARG A 701 -7.95 -17.34 -20.85
C ARG A 701 -8.34 -16.00 -21.48
N TYR A 702 -7.48 -14.98 -21.42
CA TYR A 702 -7.78 -13.72 -22.11
C TYR A 702 -7.53 -13.84 -23.61
N MET A 703 -6.64 -14.74 -24.03
CA MET A 703 -6.38 -15.02 -25.44
C MET A 703 -7.58 -15.68 -26.11
N SER A 704 -8.28 -16.59 -25.42
CA SER A 704 -9.50 -17.20 -25.95
C SER A 704 -10.61 -16.16 -26.13
N ARG A 705 -10.76 -15.22 -25.18
CA ARG A 705 -11.64 -14.06 -25.37
C ARG A 705 -11.25 -13.22 -26.58
N PHE A 706 -9.96 -12.90 -26.72
CA PHE A 706 -9.45 -12.16 -27.87
C PHE A 706 -9.78 -12.87 -29.20
N LEU A 707 -9.51 -14.17 -29.33
CA LEU A 707 -9.83 -14.92 -30.55
C LEU A 707 -11.34 -15.01 -30.79
N TRP A 708 -12.15 -15.23 -29.74
CA TRP A 708 -13.61 -15.22 -29.86
C TRP A 708 -14.16 -13.90 -30.43
N ARG A 709 -13.56 -12.76 -30.05
CA ARG A 709 -13.92 -11.45 -30.60
C ARG A 709 -13.64 -11.35 -32.10
N THR A 710 -12.52 -11.91 -32.56
CA THR A 710 -12.16 -11.92 -33.99
C THR A 710 -13.08 -12.78 -34.85
N GLN A 711 -13.85 -13.67 -34.25
CA GLN A 711 -14.81 -14.54 -34.95
C GLN A 711 -16.25 -14.02 -34.95
N GLN A 712 -16.50 -12.84 -34.37
CA GLN A 712 -17.84 -12.27 -34.37
C GLN A 712 -18.32 -11.97 -35.79
N ALA A 713 -19.61 -12.12 -36.04
CA ALA A 713 -20.18 -11.86 -37.36
C ALA A 713 -19.88 -10.41 -37.80
N GLY A 714 -19.34 -10.26 -39.02
CA GLY A 714 -18.98 -8.95 -39.58
C GLY A 714 -17.58 -8.45 -39.19
N ASP A 715 -16.85 -9.18 -38.35
CA ASP A 715 -15.45 -8.93 -38.05
C ASP A 715 -14.55 -9.54 -39.16
N PRO A 716 -13.79 -8.72 -39.93
CA PRO A 716 -12.91 -9.24 -40.99
C PRO A 716 -11.51 -9.62 -40.50
N LEU A 717 -11.19 -9.42 -39.22
CA LEU A 717 -9.86 -9.73 -38.68
C LEU A 717 -9.79 -11.23 -38.39
N ASP A 718 -8.94 -11.94 -39.10
CA ASP A 718 -8.63 -13.34 -38.83
C ASP A 718 -7.31 -13.46 -38.07
N VAL A 719 -7.32 -14.12 -36.90
CA VAL A 719 -6.15 -14.26 -36.04
C VAL A 719 -5.90 -15.71 -35.68
N VAL A 720 -4.64 -16.13 -35.85
CA VAL A 720 -4.15 -17.43 -35.43
C VAL A 720 -3.14 -17.25 -34.30
N SER A 721 -3.44 -17.80 -33.12
CA SER A 721 -2.46 -17.85 -32.03
C SER A 721 -1.42 -18.94 -32.27
N LEU A 722 -0.15 -18.63 -32.00
CA LEU A 722 1.00 -19.53 -32.08
C LEU A 722 1.57 -19.83 -30.69
N GLY A 723 2.18 -21.00 -30.57
CA GLY A 723 2.82 -21.47 -29.34
C GLY A 723 2.84 -22.99 -29.28
N THR A 724 3.72 -23.54 -28.46
CA THR A 724 3.82 -24.98 -28.24
C THR A 724 2.85 -25.47 -27.18
N ARG A 725 2.36 -24.58 -26.32
CA ARG A 725 1.43 -24.91 -25.24
C ARG A 725 -0.01 -24.66 -25.67
N ALA A 726 -0.84 -25.68 -25.54
CA ALA A 726 -2.28 -25.51 -25.62
C ALA A 726 -2.78 -24.76 -24.38
N GLY A 727 -3.55 -23.69 -24.58
CA GLY A 727 -4.32 -23.08 -23.50
C GLY A 727 -5.32 -24.09 -22.94
N SER A 728 -5.38 -24.21 -21.62
CA SER A 728 -6.13 -25.27 -20.93
C SER A 728 -7.65 -25.07 -20.91
N VAL A 729 -8.19 -23.99 -21.50
CA VAL A 729 -9.61 -23.64 -21.37
C VAL A 729 -10.23 -23.22 -22.71
N PRO A 730 -11.17 -24.01 -23.26
CA PRO A 730 -12.15 -23.51 -24.23
C PRO A 730 -13.00 -22.42 -23.55
N TRP A 731 -13.06 -21.22 -24.14
CA TRP A 731 -13.92 -20.15 -23.66
C TRP A 731 -15.36 -20.59 -23.88
N THR A 732 -16.02 -21.04 -22.80
CA THR A 732 -17.38 -21.61 -22.80
C THR A 732 -17.52 -22.91 -23.61
N THR A 733 -18.67 -23.56 -23.49
CA THR A 733 -19.05 -24.76 -24.25
C THR A 733 -19.30 -24.47 -25.74
N ASP A 734 -18.98 -23.27 -26.23
CA ASP A 734 -19.16 -22.89 -27.63
C ASP A 734 -18.26 -23.74 -28.53
N VAL A 735 -18.90 -24.68 -29.20
CA VAL A 735 -18.31 -25.61 -30.16
C VAL A 735 -17.80 -24.79 -31.35
N GLY A 736 -16.48 -24.65 -31.51
CA GLY A 736 -15.88 -24.03 -32.71
C GLY A 736 -14.81 -22.98 -32.49
N LEU A 737 -14.44 -22.66 -31.24
CA LEU A 737 -13.32 -21.75 -30.99
C LEU A 737 -11.98 -22.34 -31.48
N PRO A 738 -11.06 -21.53 -32.03
CA PRO A 738 -9.73 -21.98 -32.41
C PRO A 738 -8.99 -22.44 -31.15
N ALA A 739 -8.16 -23.46 -31.31
CA ALA A 739 -7.23 -23.86 -30.26
C ALA A 739 -6.31 -22.67 -29.92
N VAL A 740 -6.39 -22.19 -28.68
CA VAL A 740 -5.46 -21.17 -28.18
C VAL A 740 -4.11 -21.82 -27.96
N LYS A 741 -3.08 -21.25 -28.60
CA LYS A 741 -1.69 -21.63 -28.41
C LYS A 741 -0.90 -20.45 -27.87
N THR A 742 -0.05 -20.69 -26.87
CA THR A 742 0.74 -19.63 -26.23
C THR A 742 2.12 -20.13 -25.81
N GLU A 743 2.97 -19.22 -25.35
CA GLU A 743 4.17 -19.50 -24.56
C GLU A 743 4.05 -18.87 -23.16
N GLY A 744 2.85 -18.96 -22.57
CA GLY A 744 2.59 -18.57 -21.19
C GLY A 744 3.07 -19.63 -20.20
N TRP A 745 3.89 -19.27 -19.22
CA TRP A 745 4.39 -20.20 -18.21
C TRP A 745 4.21 -19.70 -16.77
N SER A 746 3.58 -20.51 -15.93
CA SER A 746 3.40 -20.15 -14.53
C SER A 746 4.70 -19.90 -13.78
N GLY A 747 4.75 -18.79 -13.05
CA GLY A 747 5.90 -18.38 -12.22
C GLY A 747 7.16 -17.94 -12.98
N LYS A 748 7.13 -17.84 -14.32
CA LYS A 748 8.30 -17.49 -15.11
C LYS A 748 8.48 -15.99 -15.27
N THR A 749 9.75 -15.57 -15.35
CA THR A 749 10.22 -14.17 -15.43
C THR A 749 10.74 -13.85 -16.83
N VAL A 750 11.15 -12.59 -17.07
CA VAL A 750 11.85 -12.22 -18.31
C VAL A 750 13.17 -12.99 -18.45
N ALA A 751 13.92 -13.12 -17.37
CA ALA A 751 15.18 -13.84 -17.34
C ALA A 751 15.04 -15.33 -17.70
N TYR A 752 13.93 -15.97 -17.29
CA TYR A 752 13.65 -17.35 -17.69
C TYR A 752 13.59 -17.48 -19.20
N HIS A 753 12.74 -16.69 -19.85
CA HIS A 753 12.57 -16.78 -21.30
C HIS A 753 13.84 -16.40 -22.06
N TYR A 754 14.65 -15.49 -21.52
CA TYR A 754 15.88 -15.00 -22.15
C TYR A 754 17.08 -15.95 -22.06
N SER A 755 17.30 -16.59 -20.90
CA SER A 755 18.56 -17.31 -20.66
C SER A 755 18.43 -18.66 -19.96
N ASP A 756 17.28 -19.00 -19.36
CA ASP A 756 17.14 -20.29 -18.67
C ASP A 756 17.03 -21.44 -19.69
N PRO A 757 17.92 -22.45 -19.67
CA PRO A 757 17.91 -23.57 -20.63
C PRO A 757 16.60 -24.36 -20.72
N ALA A 758 15.71 -24.28 -19.72
CA ALA A 758 14.40 -24.90 -19.75
C ALA A 758 13.36 -24.09 -20.53
N SER A 759 13.68 -22.85 -20.94
CA SER A 759 12.85 -22.07 -21.85
C SER A 759 12.88 -22.66 -23.26
N ASN A 760 11.71 -22.69 -23.90
CA ASN A 760 11.59 -23.10 -25.30
C ASN A 760 12.31 -22.17 -26.29
N PHE A 761 12.67 -20.96 -25.84
CA PHE A 761 13.36 -19.97 -26.66
C PHE A 761 14.88 -20.02 -26.53
N THR A 762 15.40 -20.74 -25.55
CA THR A 762 16.83 -20.79 -25.28
C THR A 762 17.42 -22.07 -25.83
N PHE A 763 18.54 -21.95 -26.53
CA PHE A 763 19.25 -23.09 -27.08
C PHE A 763 20.72 -23.01 -26.69
N ALA A 764 21.37 -24.17 -26.59
CA ALA A 764 22.82 -24.22 -26.42
C ALA A 764 23.46 -23.44 -27.59
N ALA A 765 24.32 -22.48 -27.24
CA ALA A 765 25.04 -21.67 -28.20
C ALA A 765 26.00 -22.55 -29.00
N ASP A 766 26.05 -22.33 -30.31
CA ASP A 766 26.97 -23.04 -31.18
C ASP A 766 28.42 -22.78 -30.72
N GLY A 767 29.09 -23.83 -30.23
CA GLY A 767 30.46 -23.75 -29.73
C GLY A 767 30.63 -23.32 -28.27
N ASN A 768 29.55 -23.04 -27.53
CA ASN A 768 29.61 -22.83 -26.07
C ASN A 768 28.57 -23.70 -25.36
N PRO A 769 28.96 -24.89 -24.86
CA PRO A 769 28.03 -25.81 -24.19
C PRO A 769 27.42 -25.25 -22.90
N ASN A 770 28.00 -24.17 -22.34
CA ASN A 770 27.54 -23.54 -21.11
C ASN A 770 26.80 -22.22 -21.36
N GLY A 771 26.70 -21.76 -22.60
CA GLY A 771 25.96 -20.56 -22.97
C GLY A 771 24.62 -20.94 -23.58
N THR A 772 23.52 -20.59 -22.94
CA THR A 772 22.21 -20.60 -23.59
C THR A 772 21.91 -19.21 -24.12
N ILE A 773 21.43 -19.14 -25.36
CA ILE A 773 21.08 -17.88 -26.00
C ILE A 773 19.63 -17.97 -26.46
N PHE A 774 18.86 -16.92 -26.21
CA PHE A 774 17.55 -16.72 -26.83
C PHE A 774 17.70 -16.71 -28.36
N ASP A 775 17.08 -17.68 -29.04
CA ASP A 775 17.12 -17.83 -30.49
C ASP A 775 15.72 -18.06 -31.05
N PHE A 776 15.10 -16.96 -31.49
CA PHE A 776 13.75 -16.95 -32.02
C PHE A 776 13.65 -17.65 -33.38
N ALA A 777 14.67 -17.53 -34.24
CA ALA A 777 14.70 -18.19 -35.54
C ALA A 777 14.68 -19.72 -35.36
N ARG A 778 15.50 -20.23 -34.43
CA ARG A 778 15.54 -21.65 -34.10
C ARG A 778 14.27 -22.12 -33.41
N TYR A 779 13.65 -21.31 -32.56
CA TYR A 779 12.34 -21.61 -31.98
C TYR A 779 11.28 -21.79 -33.08
N LEU A 780 11.20 -20.88 -34.05
CA LEU A 780 10.25 -20.98 -35.16
C LEU A 780 10.50 -22.24 -36.00
N SER A 781 11.76 -22.51 -36.37
CA SER A 781 12.08 -23.69 -37.19
C SER A 781 11.82 -25.01 -36.46
N THR A 782 12.18 -25.10 -35.18
CA THR A 782 12.00 -26.32 -34.36
C THR A 782 10.52 -26.70 -34.26
N ASN A 783 9.65 -25.70 -34.15
CA ASN A 783 8.22 -25.91 -33.99
C ASN A 783 7.43 -25.83 -35.30
N SER A 784 8.12 -25.75 -36.45
CA SER A 784 7.51 -25.59 -37.78
C SER A 784 6.53 -24.40 -37.84
N PHE A 785 6.85 -23.33 -37.12
CA PHE A 785 6.10 -22.08 -37.17
C PHE A 785 6.68 -21.16 -38.24
N SER A 786 5.82 -20.32 -38.79
CA SER A 786 6.21 -19.22 -39.66
C SER A 786 5.50 -17.96 -39.20
N MET A 787 6.22 -16.85 -39.17
CA MET A 787 5.68 -15.51 -38.97
C MET A 787 6.23 -14.60 -40.06
N VAL A 788 5.47 -13.59 -40.44
CA VAL A 788 5.81 -12.63 -41.50
C VAL A 788 5.74 -11.20 -41.00
N ALA A 789 6.08 -10.25 -41.87
CA ALA A 789 5.89 -8.83 -41.58
C ALA A 789 4.45 -8.53 -41.15
N ASP A 790 4.33 -7.58 -40.22
CA ASP A 790 3.11 -7.22 -39.52
C ASP A 790 2.42 -8.29 -38.65
N ASP A 791 2.91 -9.52 -38.54
CA ASP A 791 2.47 -10.40 -37.43
C ASP A 791 2.87 -9.78 -36.07
N LEU A 792 2.30 -10.31 -34.98
CA LEU A 792 2.52 -9.78 -33.63
C LEU A 792 3.22 -10.80 -32.74
N VAL A 793 4.37 -10.42 -32.19
CA VAL A 793 4.91 -11.03 -30.97
C VAL A 793 4.65 -10.06 -29.83
N TYR A 794 4.14 -10.53 -28.69
CA TYR A 794 4.06 -9.66 -27.52
C TYR A 794 4.55 -10.34 -26.25
N PHE A 795 5.08 -9.50 -25.35
CA PHE A 795 5.53 -9.90 -24.03
C PHE A 795 4.47 -9.56 -22.99
N ALA A 796 3.90 -10.58 -22.35
CA ALA A 796 3.08 -10.45 -21.14
C ALA A 796 3.84 -11.04 -19.96
N LEU A 797 4.95 -10.37 -19.62
CA LEU A 797 5.91 -10.73 -18.59
C LEU A 797 6.11 -9.57 -17.60
N GLY A 798 6.81 -9.83 -16.50
CA GLY A 798 7.15 -8.83 -15.48
C GLY A 798 6.40 -8.99 -14.17
N THR A 799 5.19 -9.57 -14.20
CA THR A 799 4.37 -9.90 -13.01
C THR A 799 5.18 -10.60 -11.92
N ASN A 800 5.98 -11.59 -12.30
CA ASN A 800 6.78 -12.40 -11.39
C ASN A 800 8.10 -11.72 -11.02
N ASP A 801 8.65 -10.90 -11.92
CA ASP A 801 9.88 -10.15 -11.72
C ASP A 801 9.71 -9.08 -10.63
N ILE A 802 8.61 -8.33 -10.66
CA ILE A 802 8.33 -7.25 -9.70
C ILE A 802 7.40 -7.66 -8.54
N GLY A 803 7.24 -8.97 -8.31
CA GLY A 803 6.30 -9.50 -7.32
C GLY A 803 6.65 -9.16 -5.86
N ALA A 804 7.93 -8.99 -5.54
CA ALA A 804 8.41 -8.78 -4.18
C ALA A 804 9.63 -7.84 -3.96
N PRO A 805 9.93 -6.80 -4.79
CA PRO A 805 11.00 -5.85 -4.47
C PRO A 805 10.79 -5.16 -3.12
N ALA A 806 11.78 -5.24 -2.22
CA ALA A 806 11.67 -4.68 -0.87
C ALA A 806 11.49 -3.15 -0.86
N ASN A 807 12.08 -2.45 -1.84
CA ASN A 807 12.01 -1.00 -2.00
C ASN A 807 12.07 -0.61 -3.48
N ASP A 808 11.91 0.70 -3.73
CA ASP A 808 11.88 1.28 -5.06
C ASP A 808 13.20 1.13 -5.82
N SER A 809 14.34 1.21 -5.11
CA SER A 809 15.67 1.04 -5.72
C SER A 809 15.83 -0.38 -6.29
N ILE A 810 15.41 -1.39 -5.52
CA ILE A 810 15.44 -2.79 -5.99
C ILE A 810 14.45 -2.97 -7.15
N ALA A 811 13.25 -2.39 -7.08
CA ALA A 811 12.29 -2.46 -8.18
C ALA A 811 12.89 -1.89 -9.48
N ARG A 812 13.47 -0.68 -9.43
CA ARG A 812 14.12 -0.04 -10.59
C ARG A 812 15.27 -0.86 -11.15
N HIS A 813 16.09 -1.46 -10.28
CA HIS A 813 17.19 -2.33 -10.71
C HIS A 813 16.67 -3.56 -11.47
N VAL A 814 15.69 -4.27 -10.92
CA VAL A 814 15.07 -5.43 -11.58
C VAL A 814 14.44 -5.03 -12.92
N ILE A 815 13.70 -3.90 -12.96
CA ILE A 815 13.07 -3.41 -14.19
C ILE A 815 14.11 -3.05 -15.25
N ASN A 816 15.24 -2.44 -14.87
CA ASN A 816 16.33 -2.16 -15.81
C ASN A 816 16.92 -3.44 -16.39
N GLN A 817 17.13 -4.47 -15.57
CA GLN A 817 17.60 -5.78 -16.05
C GLN A 817 16.61 -6.42 -17.02
N MET A 818 15.31 -6.39 -16.69
CA MET A 818 14.25 -6.86 -17.59
C MET A 818 14.30 -6.14 -18.94
N PHE A 819 14.51 -4.82 -18.95
CA PHE A 819 14.56 -4.04 -20.19
C PHE A 819 15.77 -4.36 -21.06
N VAL A 820 16.94 -4.63 -20.46
CA VAL A 820 18.11 -5.10 -21.22
C VAL A 820 17.80 -6.43 -21.92
N GLN A 821 17.17 -7.36 -21.21
CA GLN A 821 16.79 -8.67 -21.75
C GLN A 821 15.69 -8.56 -22.82
N LEU A 822 14.67 -7.73 -22.58
CA LEU A 822 13.62 -7.44 -23.57
C LEU A 822 14.21 -6.85 -24.85
N ASP A 823 15.11 -5.87 -24.75
CA ASP A 823 15.76 -5.28 -25.93
C ASP A 823 16.53 -6.33 -26.74
N ALA A 824 17.25 -7.23 -26.07
CA ALA A 824 17.97 -8.32 -26.72
C ALA A 824 17.01 -9.33 -27.40
N MET A 825 15.92 -9.73 -26.74
CA MET A 825 14.90 -10.60 -27.34
C MET A 825 14.23 -9.94 -28.55
N MET A 826 13.89 -8.65 -28.45
CA MET A 826 13.29 -7.89 -29.57
C MET A 826 14.22 -7.80 -30.78
N ALA A 827 15.51 -7.56 -30.54
CA ALA A 827 16.51 -7.55 -31.61
C ALA A 827 16.61 -8.92 -32.30
N ASN A 828 16.64 -10.01 -31.52
CA ASN A 828 16.68 -11.37 -32.05
C ASN A 828 15.40 -11.73 -32.85
N ILE A 829 14.22 -11.36 -32.33
CA ILE A 829 12.93 -11.52 -33.03
C ILE A 829 12.93 -10.78 -34.37
N ARG A 830 13.43 -9.54 -34.43
CA ARG A 830 13.51 -8.75 -35.67
C ARG A 830 14.52 -9.29 -36.67
N ALA A 831 15.61 -9.88 -36.19
CA ALA A 831 16.58 -10.55 -37.06
C ALA A 831 15.94 -11.75 -37.77
N ALA A 832 15.08 -12.51 -37.07
CA ALA A 832 14.37 -13.64 -37.65
C ALA A 832 13.19 -13.23 -38.54
N VAL A 833 12.44 -12.18 -38.14
CA VAL A 833 11.26 -11.69 -38.87
C VAL A 833 11.32 -10.17 -38.99
N PRO A 834 11.91 -9.65 -40.09
CA PRO A 834 11.98 -8.21 -40.33
C PRO A 834 10.58 -7.56 -40.36
N ASN A 835 10.46 -6.36 -39.81
CA ASN A 835 9.20 -5.59 -39.75
C ASN A 835 8.04 -6.26 -39.00
N ILE A 836 8.32 -7.17 -38.07
CA ILE A 836 7.32 -7.70 -37.15
C ILE A 836 6.86 -6.64 -36.14
N ASN A 837 5.59 -6.71 -35.72
CA ASN A 837 5.07 -5.87 -34.63
C ASN A 837 5.45 -6.50 -33.29
N ILE A 838 5.93 -5.67 -32.36
CA ILE A 838 6.30 -6.11 -31.01
C ILE A 838 5.47 -5.36 -29.97
N GLY A 839 4.69 -6.10 -29.18
CA GLY A 839 3.94 -5.58 -28.05
C GLY A 839 4.63 -5.81 -26.71
N ILE A 840 4.58 -4.86 -25.80
CA ILE A 840 4.96 -5.04 -24.40
C ILE A 840 3.73 -4.70 -23.56
N VAL A 841 3.16 -5.73 -22.95
CA VAL A 841 1.93 -5.61 -22.17
C VAL A 841 2.25 -4.98 -20.81
N GLN A 842 1.49 -3.96 -20.44
CA GLN A 842 1.53 -3.41 -19.09
C GLN A 842 1.15 -4.49 -18.06
N ILE A 843 2.00 -4.67 -17.05
CA ILE A 843 1.72 -5.58 -15.93
C ILE A 843 0.36 -5.21 -15.32
N ILE A 844 -0.48 -6.21 -15.12
CA ILE A 844 -1.80 -6.01 -14.51
C ILE A 844 -1.65 -5.59 -13.03
N PRO A 845 -2.58 -4.78 -12.50
CA PRO A 845 -2.65 -4.55 -11.07
C PRO A 845 -2.98 -5.85 -10.34
N ALA A 846 -2.59 -5.94 -9.07
CA ALA A 846 -3.10 -7.00 -8.21
C ALA A 846 -4.47 -6.62 -7.63
N ALA A 847 -5.14 -7.56 -6.97
CA ALA A 847 -6.35 -7.27 -6.21
C ALA A 847 -6.12 -6.19 -5.13
N ASN A 848 -7.20 -5.59 -4.62
CA ASN A 848 -7.07 -4.50 -3.64
C ASN A 848 -6.93 -5.03 -2.19
N VAL A 849 -5.79 -5.67 -1.85
CA VAL A 849 -5.49 -6.12 -0.46
C VAL A 849 -4.13 -5.62 0.04
N MET A 850 -3.95 -5.57 1.37
CA MET A 850 -2.85 -4.84 2.04
C MET A 850 -1.43 -5.20 1.56
N TRP A 851 -1.10 -6.49 1.42
CA TRP A 851 0.22 -6.93 0.96
C TRP A 851 0.53 -6.49 -0.49
N GLN A 852 -0.50 -6.21 -1.29
CA GLN A 852 -0.33 -5.80 -2.68
C GLN A 852 -0.07 -4.32 -2.88
N ARG A 853 -0.07 -3.51 -1.81
CA ARG A 853 0.44 -2.14 -1.90
C ARG A 853 1.90 -2.12 -2.34
N GLN A 854 2.72 -3.04 -1.86
CA GLN A 854 4.13 -3.16 -2.26
C GLN A 854 4.27 -3.51 -3.75
N ARG A 855 3.46 -4.46 -4.22
CA ARG A 855 3.44 -4.86 -5.63
C ARG A 855 2.89 -3.77 -6.54
N ASN A 856 1.79 -3.12 -6.16
CA ASN A 856 1.20 -2.02 -6.92
C ASN A 856 2.13 -0.79 -6.95
N ARG A 857 2.94 -0.57 -5.90
CA ARG A 857 4.06 0.38 -5.91
C ARG A 857 5.10 0.01 -6.97
N ALA A 858 5.63 -1.23 -6.93
CA ALA A 858 6.62 -1.68 -7.92
C ALA A 858 6.06 -1.62 -9.35
N ARG A 859 4.76 -1.94 -9.51
CA ARG A 859 4.04 -1.80 -10.78
C ARG A 859 3.98 -0.34 -11.23
N ALA A 860 3.68 0.61 -10.35
CA ALA A 860 3.65 2.02 -10.72
C ALA A 860 5.01 2.52 -11.24
N ILE A 861 6.11 2.03 -10.66
CA ILE A 861 7.48 2.27 -11.15
C ILE A 861 7.70 1.61 -12.51
N TYR A 862 7.28 0.36 -12.68
CA TYR A 862 7.36 -0.33 -13.98
C TYR A 862 6.60 0.42 -15.07
N LEU A 863 5.39 0.90 -14.79
CA LEU A 863 4.59 1.66 -15.77
C LEU A 863 5.21 3.01 -16.13
N GLU A 864 5.84 3.70 -15.18
CA GLU A 864 6.64 4.89 -15.46
C GLU A 864 7.78 4.53 -16.43
N MET A 865 8.55 3.51 -16.09
CA MET A 865 9.77 3.15 -16.81
C MET A 865 9.48 2.55 -18.20
N ILE A 866 8.42 1.75 -18.34
CA ILE A 866 8.02 1.16 -19.64
C ILE A 866 7.52 2.24 -20.59
N ASN A 867 6.74 3.21 -20.10
CA ASN A 867 6.26 4.31 -20.93
C ASN A 867 7.43 5.23 -21.32
N ALA A 868 8.37 5.50 -20.41
CA ALA A 868 9.55 6.30 -20.71
C ALA A 868 10.48 5.62 -21.74
N LYS A 869 10.63 4.29 -21.69
CA LYS A 869 11.54 3.55 -22.59
C LYS A 869 10.91 3.15 -23.93
N TYR A 870 9.63 2.78 -23.93
CA TYR A 870 8.97 2.18 -25.09
C TYR A 870 7.75 2.95 -25.59
N GLY A 871 7.19 3.87 -24.81
CA GLY A 871 6.09 4.73 -25.28
C GLY A 871 6.54 5.67 -26.41
N GLY A 872 5.66 5.92 -27.38
CA GLY A 872 5.98 6.79 -28.52
C GLY A 872 6.86 6.14 -29.60
N ARG A 873 7.21 4.86 -29.45
CA ARG A 873 8.03 4.09 -30.40
C ARG A 873 7.20 3.26 -31.39
N GLU A 874 5.94 3.62 -31.60
CA GLU A 874 5.05 2.94 -32.56
C GLU A 874 5.58 3.04 -33.99
N GLY A 875 6.33 4.10 -34.33
CA GLY A 875 7.04 4.23 -35.61
C GLY A 875 8.14 3.18 -35.81
N GLU A 876 8.68 2.62 -34.73
CA GLU A 876 9.57 1.47 -34.76
C GLU A 876 8.81 0.15 -34.68
N ARG A 877 7.47 0.16 -34.67
CA ARG A 877 6.61 -1.03 -34.47
C ARG A 877 6.78 -1.68 -33.10
N ILE A 878 7.12 -0.87 -32.09
CA ILE A 878 7.11 -1.25 -30.67
C ILE A 878 5.91 -0.57 -30.02
N TYR A 879 5.08 -1.35 -29.34
CA TYR A 879 3.83 -0.89 -28.77
C TYR A 879 3.76 -1.22 -27.28
N VAL A 880 3.41 -0.25 -26.45
CA VAL A 880 3.00 -0.52 -25.06
C VAL A 880 1.50 -0.83 -25.07
N ILE A 881 1.14 -2.07 -24.73
CA ILE A 881 -0.24 -2.54 -24.74
C ILE A 881 -0.83 -2.35 -23.34
N PRO A 882 -1.82 -1.45 -23.15
CA PRO A 882 -2.20 -1.01 -21.84
C PRO A 882 -3.18 -1.97 -21.13
N MET A 883 -3.08 -3.29 -21.31
CA MET A 883 -4.10 -4.26 -20.85
C MET A 883 -4.49 -4.15 -19.36
N GLY A 884 -3.57 -3.72 -18.48
CA GLY A 884 -3.82 -3.61 -17.05
C GLY A 884 -4.73 -2.47 -16.60
N HIS A 885 -5.04 -1.46 -17.43
CA HIS A 885 -5.89 -0.33 -16.98
C HIS A 885 -7.38 -0.70 -16.90
N ALA A 886 -7.83 -1.68 -17.70
CA ALA A 886 -9.22 -2.11 -17.82
C ALA A 886 -9.66 -3.12 -16.74
N LEU A 887 -8.77 -3.55 -15.85
CA LEU A 887 -9.05 -4.62 -14.89
C LEU A 887 -9.70 -4.12 -13.60
N ASP A 888 -10.86 -4.66 -13.22
CA ASP A 888 -11.50 -4.32 -11.93
C ASP A 888 -10.80 -5.03 -10.75
N CYS A 889 -9.90 -4.36 -10.02
CA CYS A 889 -9.21 -5.03 -8.89
C CYS A 889 -10.10 -5.42 -7.71
N ASP A 890 -11.33 -4.93 -7.65
CA ASP A 890 -12.25 -5.25 -6.56
C ASP A 890 -13.12 -6.47 -6.92
N ASN A 891 -13.41 -6.68 -8.20
CA ASN A 891 -14.39 -7.68 -8.65
C ASN A 891 -13.87 -8.65 -9.72
N ALA A 892 -12.75 -8.39 -10.38
CA ALA A 892 -12.23 -9.29 -11.42
C ALA A 892 -11.29 -10.38 -10.88
N PHE A 893 -11.12 -10.51 -9.56
CA PHE A 893 -10.23 -11.48 -8.91
C PHE A 893 -11.00 -12.49 -8.06
N PRO A 894 -10.57 -13.76 -7.96
CA PRO A 894 -11.26 -14.78 -7.19
C PRO A 894 -11.40 -14.39 -5.72
N TRP A 895 -12.60 -14.58 -5.16
CA TRP A 895 -12.89 -14.28 -3.77
C TRP A 895 -13.84 -15.33 -3.17
N ASN A 896 -13.82 -15.44 -1.84
CA ASN A 896 -14.79 -16.21 -1.07
C ASN A 896 -15.39 -15.38 0.06
N ASN A 897 -16.66 -15.64 0.36
CA ASN A 897 -17.26 -15.16 1.59
C ASN A 897 -16.74 -16.02 2.74
N ARG A 898 -16.01 -15.42 3.68
CA ARG A 898 -15.54 -16.08 4.90
C ARG A 898 -16.18 -15.40 6.09
N SER A 899 -16.63 -16.17 7.08
CA SER A 899 -17.05 -15.57 8.34
C SER A 899 -15.87 -14.79 8.95
N LEU A 900 -16.16 -13.59 9.47
CA LEU A 900 -15.17 -12.75 10.15
C LEU A 900 -14.53 -13.45 11.36
N SER A 901 -15.27 -14.40 11.95
CA SER A 901 -14.84 -15.22 13.07
C SER A 901 -15.69 -16.49 13.08
N PRO A 902 -15.18 -17.65 13.55
CA PRO A 902 -16.00 -18.85 13.73
C PRO A 902 -17.31 -18.63 14.52
N TRP A 903 -17.39 -17.55 15.31
CA TRP A 903 -18.53 -17.20 16.16
C TRP A 903 -19.42 -16.08 15.60
N SER A 904 -19.10 -15.54 14.43
CA SER A 904 -19.87 -14.46 13.80
C SER A 904 -20.71 -15.00 12.65
N ALA A 905 -21.95 -14.54 12.53
CA ALA A 905 -22.74 -14.72 11.31
C ALA A 905 -22.33 -13.73 10.20
N GLN A 906 -21.53 -12.71 10.53
CA GLN A 906 -21.06 -11.73 9.55
C GLN A 906 -19.96 -12.34 8.67
N THR A 907 -20.15 -12.27 7.36
CA THR A 907 -19.15 -12.66 6.38
C THR A 907 -18.40 -11.44 5.83
N SER A 908 -17.19 -11.68 5.35
CA SER A 908 -16.39 -10.73 4.60
C SER A 908 -15.94 -11.35 3.29
N LYS A 909 -15.85 -10.52 2.25
CA LYS A 909 -15.27 -10.87 0.96
C LYS A 909 -13.74 -10.96 1.13
N SER A 910 -13.18 -12.15 1.02
CA SER A 910 -11.73 -12.37 1.04
C SER A 910 -11.26 -12.81 -0.34
N VAL A 911 -10.30 -12.09 -0.90
CA VAL A 911 -9.67 -12.48 -2.16
C VAL A 911 -8.85 -13.76 -1.93
N THR A 912 -9.06 -14.79 -2.75
CA THR A 912 -8.36 -16.09 -2.65
C THR A 912 -7.18 -16.18 -3.59
N ASP A 913 -7.27 -15.52 -4.74
CA ASP A 913 -6.17 -15.31 -5.67
C ASP A 913 -6.16 -13.85 -6.05
N THR A 914 -5.01 -13.25 -5.85
CA THR A 914 -4.83 -11.81 -5.96
C THR A 914 -4.06 -11.39 -7.19
N ILE A 915 -3.56 -12.38 -7.93
CA ILE A 915 -2.73 -12.18 -9.11
C ILE A 915 -3.49 -12.63 -10.35
N HIS A 916 -4.21 -13.74 -10.28
CA HIS A 916 -4.92 -14.28 -11.44
C HIS A 916 -6.38 -13.82 -11.41
N PRO A 917 -6.86 -13.14 -12.47
CA PRO A 917 -8.26 -12.79 -12.59
C PRO A 917 -9.20 -14.02 -12.66
N VAL A 918 -10.49 -13.81 -12.40
CA VAL A 918 -11.52 -14.84 -12.51
C VAL A 918 -11.77 -15.18 -13.99
N PRO A 919 -11.87 -16.47 -14.36
CA PRO A 919 -12.37 -16.88 -15.67
C PRO A 919 -13.90 -16.79 -15.75
N GLN A 920 -14.44 -16.53 -16.93
CA GLN A 920 -15.88 -16.49 -17.20
C GLN A 920 -16.62 -17.79 -16.82
N THR A 921 -15.97 -18.95 -16.89
CA THR A 921 -16.58 -20.28 -16.78
C THR A 921 -16.95 -20.70 -15.36
N THR A 922 -16.96 -19.79 -14.40
CA THR A 922 -17.46 -20.06 -13.05
C THR A 922 -18.88 -19.53 -12.99
N PRO A 923 -19.92 -20.31 -13.35
CA PRO A 923 -21.32 -19.94 -13.15
C PRO A 923 -21.58 -19.98 -11.64
N VAL A 924 -21.12 -18.94 -10.95
CA VAL A 924 -21.48 -18.72 -9.56
C VAL A 924 -22.24 -17.41 -9.60
N SER A 925 -23.55 -17.52 -9.41
CA SER A 925 -24.49 -16.39 -9.30
C SER A 925 -24.05 -15.31 -8.32
N ASP A 926 -23.03 -15.58 -7.49
CA ASP A 926 -22.48 -14.68 -6.51
C ASP A 926 -21.02 -14.28 -6.74
N VAL A 927 -20.23 -14.91 -7.62
CA VAL A 927 -18.80 -14.58 -7.81
C VAL A 927 -18.64 -13.76 -9.08
N GLY A 928 -18.87 -12.45 -8.96
CA GLY A 928 -18.50 -11.51 -10.02
C GLY A 928 -17.03 -11.70 -10.42
N GLY A 929 -16.77 -11.66 -11.73
CA GLY A 929 -15.45 -11.45 -12.30
C GLY A 929 -15.32 -11.91 -13.75
N TYR A 930 -15.17 -10.94 -14.67
CA TYR A 930 -14.84 -11.13 -16.08
C TYR A 930 -13.41 -10.64 -16.37
N GLY A 931 -12.49 -10.80 -15.42
CA GLY A 931 -11.21 -10.09 -15.48
C GLY A 931 -10.31 -10.52 -16.63
N TYR A 932 -10.28 -11.82 -16.95
CA TYR A 932 -9.62 -12.28 -18.18
C TYR A 932 -10.35 -11.80 -19.44
N ASP A 933 -11.66 -11.56 -19.40
CA ASP A 933 -12.37 -11.04 -20.55
C ASP A 933 -12.08 -9.54 -20.77
N GLN A 934 -11.96 -8.76 -19.68
CA GLN A 934 -11.52 -7.36 -19.75
C GLN A 934 -10.13 -7.26 -20.39
N MET A 935 -9.22 -8.15 -20.01
CA MET A 935 -7.89 -8.26 -20.63
C MET A 935 -7.98 -8.61 -22.12
N GLY A 936 -8.82 -9.59 -22.48
CA GLY A 936 -9.00 -10.04 -23.86
C GLY A 936 -9.64 -8.97 -24.75
N ASP A 937 -10.62 -8.23 -24.22
CA ASP A 937 -11.28 -7.11 -24.90
C ASP A 937 -10.30 -5.95 -25.14
N ALA A 938 -9.43 -5.64 -24.17
CA ALA A 938 -8.37 -4.65 -24.34
C ALA A 938 -7.34 -5.07 -25.41
N LEU A 939 -6.92 -6.34 -25.43
CA LEU A 939 -6.01 -6.88 -26.44
C LEU A 939 -6.66 -6.88 -27.84
N TYR A 940 -7.94 -7.24 -27.94
CA TYR A 940 -8.71 -7.19 -29.18
C TYR A 940 -8.78 -5.76 -29.73
N ALA A 941 -9.12 -4.78 -28.90
CA ALA A 941 -9.21 -3.38 -29.31
C ALA A 941 -7.87 -2.85 -29.83
N PHE A 942 -6.76 -3.23 -29.18
CA PHE A 942 -5.41 -2.94 -29.66
C PHE A 942 -5.13 -3.61 -31.02
N ALA A 943 -5.36 -4.92 -31.15
CA ALA A 943 -5.09 -5.67 -32.36
C ALA A 943 -5.87 -5.13 -33.57
N LYS A 944 -7.13 -4.71 -33.35
CA LYS A 944 -7.96 -4.08 -34.37
C LYS A 944 -7.41 -2.76 -34.88
N TRP A 945 -6.85 -1.95 -34.00
CA TRP A 945 -6.19 -0.71 -34.41
C TRP A 945 -4.86 -0.98 -35.10
N LEU A 946 -4.09 -1.96 -34.62
CA LEU A 946 -2.78 -2.33 -35.14
C LEU A 946 -2.88 -2.76 -36.62
N TRP A 947 -3.78 -3.67 -36.95
CA TRP A 947 -3.98 -4.19 -38.31
C TRP A 947 -5.06 -3.43 -39.08
N ARG A 948 -4.97 -2.11 -39.04
CA ARG A 948 -5.70 -1.26 -39.98
C ARG A 948 -5.11 -1.47 -41.39
N ALA A 949 -5.98 -1.84 -42.33
CA ALA A 949 -5.63 -2.07 -43.74
C ALA A 949 -5.05 -0.81 -44.41
#